data_AF-A0AA36IQA7-F1
#
_entry.id   AF-A0AA36IQA7-F1
#
_cell.length_a   1.000
_cell.length_b   1.000
_cell.length_c   1.000
_cell.angle_alpha   90.00
_cell.angle_beta   90.00
_cell.angle_gamma   90.00
#
_symmetry.space_group_name_H-M   'P 1'
#
loop_
_entity.id
_entity.type
_entity.pdbx_description
1 polymer ?
#
loop_
_entity_poly.entity_id
_entity_poly.type
_entity_poly.pdbx_seq_one_letter_code
_entity_poly.pdbx_strand_id
1 'polypeptide(L)'
;MKIDMFERLPTPFGLVRFGVAPDHPEVKNVINDFTAVAAAPNFRFFGNTEIGPEVPLERLRPGEATRARSGVAISANWTHHTNQLASLERRGSVGVTLAVGLVLFAASCVWKHAEVDFVSAVQSKSRSVKVARCAGDKALKDRVTSIGKTSKLTDAMRLVAAAKVRAAQNGVAKSRPFSDELLGMIKGLVKRLKGTGLEADLPMLRVPEKVKEVGILMMTANRGLCGAYNTFVIKKTGARIEDLNKQGITPKLLIVGKKGLAGMKTRFPKDIKYNYTEEWFAMPDTIKAKDSAEIAETLENYFLSGEVDKIEIAYGKFINLISNEPTIRTLLPLSPTGIEDPEDETFRLTTESGKLKVEREKQKSPKAKEIEADVIFDQPPGVILNSMLPLYLNSQILSLMFDAQASELSSRMSAMKAATDNAKELQKKLLVLYNKKRQAAITAEICEQSAAATALESADVKGKAGPALGVVDNEKSVAEDFMKELDSGDIPDAPVSVDTFGPLTRAELKVTADAGFTAFCHSNAEEPRQIYDAVILCSGASGERRLGIPGEDAFGVVGAPAFVKWYNSHPDYQDELQFNPPGEAAVVVGQGNVALDVARLLLRSPPDLHATDMDSKAVEAITGWQKAGLRTVHIVGRRGFIQAAFTNAELRELLTTDGLLPVVDPEELALCRNEASEAELKKSRMKQRSLDILQKMVANFSELESTSKRILRFHFLRSPLEVLSTQGALTGIRMSRNQLSGEPGKQQATPADASQNLEVSCGLLVRSVGFDILPMAGLPLSSNRVPHRNGCVESAGPGSAGLYVSGWLKRGPTGIIGSNIGDAKETAEKVWKDLSEQTTKEWSEEPLQAMLSSKGSPVVLFEEPWTSCRPRPAEAHGQPLNLRIGLASW
;
A
#
# COMPACT_ATOMS: atom_id res chain seq x y z
N MET A 1 -6.75 -6.51 -22.96
CA MET A 1 -7.64 -5.54 -22.28
C MET A 1 -7.00 -4.16 -22.35
N LYS A 2 -7.62 -3.23 -23.10
CA LYS A 2 -7.27 -1.80 -23.07
C LYS A 2 -8.05 -1.13 -21.93
N ILE A 3 -7.53 -0.04 -21.36
CA ILE A 3 -8.16 0.71 -20.28
C ILE A 3 -8.06 2.20 -20.61
N ASP A 4 -9.20 2.85 -20.76
CA ASP A 4 -9.27 4.29 -21.01
C ASP A 4 -9.88 4.98 -19.78
N MET A 5 -9.14 5.93 -19.19
CA MET A 5 -9.57 6.70 -18.03
C MET A 5 -9.99 8.11 -18.46
N PHE A 6 -11.28 8.40 -18.30
CA PHE A 6 -11.83 9.74 -18.44
C PHE A 6 -11.77 10.49 -17.11
N GLU A 7 -11.37 11.76 -17.15
CA GLU A 7 -11.32 12.66 -15.99
C GLU A 7 -11.77 14.06 -16.43
N ARG A 8 -12.63 14.67 -15.63
CA ARG A 8 -13.17 16.01 -15.92
C ARG A 8 -12.09 17.07 -15.85
N LEU A 9 -11.12 16.92 -14.95
CA LEU A 9 -9.99 17.83 -14.81
C LEU A 9 -8.89 17.54 -15.85
N PRO A 10 -8.06 18.54 -16.22
CA PRO A 10 -6.90 18.32 -17.09
C PRO A 10 -5.78 17.49 -16.42
N THR A 11 -5.93 17.14 -15.13
CA THR A 11 -4.92 16.39 -14.38
C THR A 11 -5.53 15.21 -13.61
N PRO A 12 -4.88 14.02 -13.60
CA PRO A 12 -5.39 12.83 -12.94
C PRO A 12 -5.28 12.87 -11.39
N PHE A 13 -5.72 11.77 -10.79
CA PHE A 13 -5.59 11.38 -9.37
C PHE A 13 -6.56 12.03 -8.36
N GLY A 14 -7.33 13.05 -8.76
CA GLY A 14 -8.53 13.52 -8.04
C GLY A 14 -8.33 13.72 -6.52
N LEU A 15 -8.94 12.85 -5.70
CA LEU A 15 -8.96 12.94 -4.23
C LEU A 15 -7.57 13.10 -3.59
N VAL A 16 -6.52 12.47 -4.11
CA VAL A 16 -5.18 12.56 -3.50
C VAL A 16 -4.55 13.96 -3.71
N ARG A 17 -4.95 14.66 -4.78
CA ARG A 17 -4.47 16.00 -5.11
C ARG A 17 -5.34 17.09 -4.47
N PHE A 18 -6.66 16.92 -4.51
CA PHE A 18 -7.62 17.98 -4.13
C PHE A 18 -8.42 17.71 -2.84
N GLY A 19 -8.19 16.58 -2.18
CA GLY A 19 -8.93 16.17 -0.97
C GLY A 19 -8.06 15.66 0.19
N VAL A 20 -6.73 15.76 0.07
CA VAL A 20 -5.76 15.52 1.15
C VAL A 20 -5.19 16.86 1.58
N ALA A 21 -5.00 17.06 2.89
CA ALA A 21 -4.44 18.30 3.41
C ALA A 21 -2.99 18.53 2.92
N PRO A 22 -2.53 19.78 2.73
CA PRO A 22 -1.20 20.06 2.17
C PRO A 22 -0.05 19.71 3.12
N ASP A 23 -0.36 19.62 4.41
CA ASP A 23 0.57 19.24 5.48
C ASP A 23 0.69 17.73 5.69
N HIS A 24 0.07 16.90 4.83
CA HIS A 24 0.11 15.43 4.86
C HIS A 24 0.77 14.81 3.60
N PRO A 25 2.04 15.15 3.29
CA PRO A 25 2.73 14.70 2.08
C PRO A 25 2.89 13.17 2.02
N GLU A 26 2.99 12.49 3.16
CA GLU A 26 3.11 11.03 3.22
C GLU A 26 1.84 10.29 2.76
N VAL A 27 0.66 10.92 2.90
CA VAL A 27 -0.60 10.41 2.33
C VAL A 27 -0.65 10.65 0.82
N LYS A 28 -0.08 11.76 0.33
CA LYS A 28 0.00 12.09 -1.10
C LYS A 28 0.93 11.16 -1.90
N ASN A 29 1.85 10.43 -1.23
CA ASN A 29 2.80 9.51 -1.87
C ASN A 29 2.20 8.42 -2.77
N VAL A 30 0.93 8.05 -2.60
CA VAL A 30 0.25 7.05 -3.45
C VAL A 30 0.11 7.49 -4.92
N ILE A 31 0.27 8.78 -5.22
CA ILE A 31 0.44 9.32 -6.59
C ILE A 31 1.53 8.56 -7.36
N ASN A 32 2.60 8.13 -6.68
CA ASN A 32 3.67 7.35 -7.30
C ASN A 32 3.15 6.01 -7.84
N ASP A 33 2.40 5.24 -7.04
CA ASP A 33 1.84 3.96 -7.47
C ASP A 33 0.84 4.13 -8.62
N PHE A 34 0.03 5.20 -8.60
CA PHE A 34 -0.89 5.51 -9.69
C PHE A 34 -0.15 5.90 -10.97
N THR A 35 0.93 6.67 -10.87
CA THR A 35 1.80 7.01 -12.01
C THR A 35 2.43 5.75 -12.62
N ALA A 36 2.85 4.79 -11.78
CA ALA A 36 3.39 3.50 -12.24
C ALA A 36 2.38 2.63 -12.99
N VAL A 37 1.08 2.79 -12.70
CA VAL A 37 -0.01 2.06 -13.36
C VAL A 37 -0.43 2.77 -14.64
N ALA A 38 -0.46 4.11 -14.63
CA ALA A 38 -0.79 4.91 -15.81
C ALA A 38 0.28 4.83 -16.92
N ALA A 39 1.52 4.48 -16.59
CA ALA A 39 2.59 4.23 -17.56
C ALA A 39 2.52 2.87 -18.28
N ALA A 40 1.43 2.09 -18.11
CA ALA A 40 1.25 0.83 -18.82
C ALA A 40 0.81 1.07 -20.28
N PRO A 41 1.34 0.35 -21.28
CA PRO A 41 1.06 0.59 -22.70
C PRO A 41 -0.39 0.28 -23.13
N ASN A 42 -1.17 -0.36 -22.25
CA ASN A 42 -2.59 -0.63 -22.44
C ASN A 42 -3.51 0.32 -21.67
N PHE A 43 -2.98 1.42 -21.12
CA PHE A 43 -3.70 2.46 -20.41
C PHE A 43 -3.64 3.80 -21.16
N ARG A 44 -4.76 4.50 -21.30
CA ARG A 44 -4.82 5.87 -21.82
C ARG A 44 -5.61 6.78 -20.88
N PHE A 45 -5.26 8.06 -20.86
CA PHE A 45 -5.94 9.09 -20.08
C PHE A 45 -6.54 10.14 -21.01
N PHE A 46 -7.77 10.52 -20.72
CA PHE A 46 -8.54 11.56 -21.42
C PHE A 46 -9.01 12.57 -20.36
N GLY A 47 -8.15 13.56 -20.09
CA GLY A 47 -8.42 14.67 -19.20
C GLY A 47 -9.30 15.74 -19.85
N ASN A 48 -9.67 16.74 -19.04
CA ASN A 48 -10.58 17.82 -19.41
C ASN A 48 -11.94 17.31 -19.96
N THR A 49 -12.41 16.12 -19.55
CA THR A 49 -13.52 15.39 -20.19
C THR A 49 -14.58 14.90 -19.21
N GLU A 50 -15.78 15.51 -19.26
CA GLU A 50 -16.86 15.21 -18.33
C GLU A 50 -17.83 14.15 -18.85
N ILE A 51 -17.97 13.07 -18.07
CA ILE A 51 -18.99 12.03 -18.33
C ILE A 51 -20.35 12.53 -17.81
N GLY A 52 -21.32 12.63 -18.70
CA GLY A 52 -22.63 13.22 -18.47
C GLY A 52 -22.93 14.30 -19.52
N PRO A 53 -22.65 15.59 -19.27
CA PRO A 53 -23.03 16.69 -20.17
C PRO A 53 -22.31 16.68 -21.51
N GLU A 54 -20.98 16.50 -21.53
CA GLU A 54 -20.18 16.47 -22.77
C GLU A 54 -20.18 15.07 -23.40
N VAL A 55 -20.01 14.03 -22.57
CA VAL A 55 -19.90 12.63 -23.00
C VAL A 55 -21.00 11.80 -22.34
N PRO A 56 -22.12 11.51 -23.04
CA PRO A 56 -23.22 10.74 -22.48
C PRO A 56 -22.80 9.32 -22.10
N LEU A 57 -23.02 8.94 -20.84
CA LEU A 57 -22.69 7.61 -20.28
C LEU A 57 -23.25 6.45 -21.14
N GLU A 58 -24.40 6.67 -21.77
CA GLU A 58 -25.10 5.68 -22.59
C GLU A 58 -24.35 5.29 -23.87
N ARG A 59 -23.48 6.17 -24.40
CA ARG A 59 -22.62 5.87 -25.57
C ARG A 59 -21.37 5.06 -25.20
N LEU A 60 -20.95 5.10 -23.92
CA LEU A 60 -19.75 4.43 -23.45
C LEU A 60 -19.97 2.94 -23.16
N ARG A 61 -21.11 2.59 -22.55
CA ARG A 61 -21.48 1.22 -22.15
C ARG A 61 -21.83 0.33 -23.36
N PRO A 62 -21.78 -1.01 -23.26
CA PRO A 62 -22.58 -1.87 -24.13
C PRO A 62 -24.08 -1.71 -23.74
N GLY A 63 -25.07 -2.09 -24.53
CA GLY A 63 -25.06 -3.02 -25.66
C GLY A 63 -25.90 -4.24 -25.34
N GLU A 64 -27.22 -4.14 -25.56
CA GLU A 64 -28.12 -5.30 -25.51
C GLU A 64 -27.87 -6.22 -26.71
N ALA A 65 -26.79 -7.00 -26.63
CA ALA A 65 -26.73 -8.25 -27.35
C ALA A 65 -27.82 -9.16 -26.77
N THR A 66 -28.92 -9.31 -27.51
CA THR A 66 -29.97 -10.30 -27.24
C THR A 66 -29.32 -11.65 -26.99
N ARG A 67 -29.41 -12.15 -25.75
CA ARG A 67 -28.99 -13.51 -25.39
C ARG A 67 -29.97 -14.51 -26.00
N ALA A 68 -29.88 -14.69 -27.31
CA ALA A 68 -30.59 -15.69 -28.07
C ALA A 68 -30.06 -17.10 -27.73
N ARG A 69 -30.42 -17.60 -26.55
CA ARG A 69 -30.38 -19.04 -26.29
C ARG A 69 -31.54 -19.66 -27.06
N SER A 70 -31.19 -20.44 -28.08
CA SER A 70 -32.09 -21.36 -28.78
C SER A 70 -32.86 -22.22 -27.78
N GLY A 71 -34.16 -21.97 -27.65
CA GLY A 71 -35.01 -22.60 -26.63
C GLY A 71 -36.48 -22.25 -26.85
N VAL A 72 -37.11 -23.02 -27.75
CA VAL A 72 -38.54 -23.09 -28.09
C VAL A 72 -39.47 -22.25 -27.19
N ALA A 73 -40.09 -21.22 -27.77
CA ALA A 73 -41.20 -20.52 -27.13
C ALA A 73 -42.46 -21.41 -27.07
N ILE A 74 -42.99 -21.62 -25.88
CA ILE A 74 -44.39 -22.02 -25.68
C ILE A 74 -45.07 -20.92 -24.88
N SER A 75 -46.01 -20.23 -25.52
CA SER A 75 -46.83 -19.19 -24.91
C SER A 75 -47.95 -19.80 -24.07
N ALA A 76 -48.13 -19.34 -22.83
CA ALA A 76 -49.40 -19.42 -22.13
C ALA A 76 -49.56 -18.26 -21.14
N ASN A 77 -50.61 -17.46 -21.34
CA ASN A 77 -51.06 -16.41 -20.44
C ASN A 77 -51.74 -17.01 -19.19
N TRP A 78 -51.62 -16.41 -18.00
CA TRP A 78 -52.74 -15.82 -17.23
C TRP A 78 -52.35 -15.40 -15.78
N THR A 79 -52.51 -14.10 -15.52
CA THR A 79 -53.12 -13.46 -14.33
C THR A 79 -52.93 -13.98 -12.88
N HIS A 80 -52.59 -13.01 -12.03
CA HIS A 80 -53.16 -12.71 -10.70
C HIS A 80 -53.04 -13.65 -9.48
N HIS A 81 -52.55 -12.99 -8.42
CA HIS A 81 -53.04 -12.99 -7.03
C HIS A 81 -52.52 -13.99 -5.99
N THR A 82 -52.31 -13.37 -4.81
CA THR A 82 -52.46 -13.87 -3.43
C THR A 82 -51.39 -14.78 -2.83
N ASN A 83 -50.58 -14.13 -1.99
CA ASN A 83 -50.53 -14.33 -0.53
C ASN A 83 -50.15 -15.70 0.06
N GLN A 84 -49.08 -15.60 0.87
CA GLN A 84 -49.00 -16.03 2.28
C GLN A 84 -49.08 -17.51 2.65
N LEU A 85 -48.14 -17.87 3.53
CA LEU A 85 -48.19 -18.97 4.51
C LEU A 85 -48.20 -20.39 3.90
N ALA A 86 -47.72 -21.43 4.57
CA ALA A 86 -46.66 -21.52 5.59
C ALA A 86 -46.24 -23.00 5.67
N SER A 87 -45.08 -23.25 6.28
CA SER A 87 -44.87 -24.35 7.25
C SER A 87 -45.16 -25.83 6.85
N LEU A 88 -44.12 -26.67 6.98
CA LEU A 88 -44.17 -28.07 7.48
C LEU A 88 -44.79 -29.13 6.51
N GLU A 89 -44.40 -30.42 6.46
CA GLU A 89 -43.32 -31.18 7.12
C GLU A 89 -43.01 -32.54 6.42
N ARG A 90 -41.72 -32.91 6.37
CA ARG A 90 -41.11 -34.24 6.65
C ARG A 90 -41.59 -35.56 6.02
N ARG A 91 -40.67 -36.24 5.31
CA ARG A 91 -40.10 -37.62 5.55
C ARG A 91 -39.42 -38.14 4.26
N GLY A 92 -38.28 -38.86 4.25
CA GLY A 92 -37.33 -39.25 5.32
C GLY A 92 -36.27 -40.27 4.82
N SER A 93 -35.34 -40.71 5.69
CA SER A 93 -34.31 -41.79 5.49
C SER A 93 -33.16 -41.46 4.50
N VAL A 94 -31.86 -41.77 4.70
CA VAL A 94 -31.01 -42.54 5.67
C VAL A 94 -29.65 -41.77 5.80
N GLY A 95 -28.74 -41.88 6.79
CA GLY A 95 -28.59 -42.58 8.08
C GLY A 95 -27.09 -42.75 8.46
N VAL A 96 -26.78 -43.42 9.59
CA VAL A 96 -25.43 -43.84 10.09
C VAL A 96 -24.45 -42.71 10.52
N THR A 97 -23.73 -42.63 11.65
CA THR A 97 -23.64 -43.18 13.04
C THR A 97 -22.16 -43.06 13.47
N LEU A 98 -21.82 -42.38 14.60
CA LEU A 98 -20.70 -42.76 15.52
C LEU A 98 -20.61 -41.85 16.77
N ALA A 99 -20.00 -42.35 17.85
CA ALA A 99 -20.35 -42.00 19.23
C ALA A 99 -19.36 -41.12 20.04
N VAL A 100 -19.91 -40.52 21.12
CA VAL A 100 -19.42 -40.28 22.52
C VAL A 100 -17.91 -40.46 22.84
N GLY A 101 -17.22 -39.69 23.71
CA GLY A 101 -17.57 -38.51 24.54
C GLY A 101 -16.66 -38.38 25.80
N LEU A 102 -16.53 -37.17 26.39
CA LEU A 102 -16.06 -36.85 27.78
C LEU A 102 -14.56 -37.14 28.19
N VAL A 103 -13.88 -36.48 29.16
CA VAL A 103 -14.05 -35.15 29.86
C VAL A 103 -12.76 -34.67 30.60
N LEU A 104 -12.60 -33.32 30.71
CA LEU A 104 -11.88 -32.40 31.66
C LEU A 104 -10.57 -32.68 32.46
N PHE A 105 -9.79 -31.58 32.59
CA PHE A 105 -9.01 -31.03 33.75
C PHE A 105 -7.80 -31.75 34.40
N ALA A 106 -6.64 -31.06 34.40
CA ALA A 106 -5.87 -30.65 35.60
C ALA A 106 -4.70 -29.70 35.20
N ALA A 107 -4.05 -29.03 36.17
CA ALA A 107 -3.10 -27.93 35.94
C ALA A 107 -1.66 -28.21 36.40
N SER A 108 -0.75 -27.29 36.00
CA SER A 108 0.58 -27.02 36.58
C SER A 108 1.70 -28.05 36.41
N CYS A 109 2.77 -27.64 35.69
CA CYS A 109 4.13 -27.59 36.26
C CYS A 109 5.07 -26.70 35.43
N VAL A 110 6.18 -26.28 36.05
CA VAL A 110 7.05 -25.16 35.61
C VAL A 110 8.30 -25.64 34.85
N TRP A 111 8.75 -24.81 33.89
CA TRP A 111 10.06 -24.77 33.20
C TRP A 111 11.00 -26.00 33.19
N LYS A 112 11.43 -26.40 31.99
CA LYS A 112 12.86 -26.38 31.61
C LYS A 112 13.05 -26.32 30.08
N HIS A 113 14.25 -25.93 29.64
CA HIS A 113 14.58 -25.66 28.23
C HIS A 113 14.46 -26.87 27.31
N ALA A 114 14.00 -26.62 26.09
CA ALA A 114 14.42 -27.34 24.89
C ALA A 114 14.41 -26.37 23.70
N GLU A 115 15.53 -26.25 23.01
CA GLU A 115 15.58 -25.63 21.68
C GLU A 115 14.74 -26.47 20.72
N VAL A 116 13.97 -25.83 19.83
CA VAL A 116 13.26 -26.53 18.76
C VAL A 116 13.84 -26.10 17.44
N ASP A 117 14.68 -26.98 16.89
CA ASP A 117 15.21 -26.87 15.53
C ASP A 117 14.08 -26.77 14.50
N PHE A 118 14.08 -25.68 13.73
CA PHE A 118 13.20 -25.56 12.58
C PHE A 118 13.82 -26.30 11.39
N VAL A 119 13.56 -27.61 11.32
CA VAL A 119 14.05 -28.48 10.23
C VAL A 119 13.50 -28.00 8.88
N SER A 120 14.41 -27.54 8.03
CA SER A 120 14.12 -27.19 6.63
C SER A 120 14.10 -28.45 5.76
N ALA A 121 12.92 -29.05 5.56
CA ALA A 121 12.74 -30.13 4.59
C ALA A 121 11.43 -29.95 3.81
N VAL A 122 11.54 -29.53 2.55
CA VAL A 122 10.44 -29.62 1.58
C VAL A 122 10.38 -31.05 1.07
N GLN A 123 9.51 -31.85 1.68
CA GLN A 123 8.86 -32.98 1.00
C GLN A 123 7.38 -32.94 1.38
N SER A 124 6.52 -32.68 0.39
CA SER A 124 5.08 -32.59 0.57
C SER A 124 4.43 -33.97 0.69
N LYS A 125 4.59 -34.63 1.85
CA LYS A 125 3.58 -35.57 2.34
C LYS A 125 2.63 -34.82 3.26
N SER A 126 1.36 -34.78 2.90
CA SER A 126 0.29 -34.12 3.65
C SER A 126 0.08 -34.81 5.01
N ARG A 127 0.83 -34.40 6.03
CA ARG A 127 0.51 -34.72 7.43
C ARG A 127 -0.79 -34.02 7.79
N SER A 128 -1.89 -34.79 7.81
CA SER A 128 -3.15 -34.32 8.34
C SER A 128 -2.97 -33.94 9.81
N VAL A 129 -3.15 -32.65 10.11
CA VAL A 129 -3.05 -32.15 11.49
C VAL A 129 -4.28 -32.66 12.25
N LYS A 130 -4.11 -33.77 12.98
CA LYS A 130 -5.09 -34.22 13.99
C LYS A 130 -5.18 -33.16 15.09
N VAL A 131 -6.10 -32.22 14.93
CA VAL A 131 -6.45 -31.26 15.99
C VAL A 131 -7.13 -32.03 17.11
N ALA A 132 -6.43 -32.18 18.23
CA ALA A 132 -6.98 -32.81 19.43
C ALA A 132 -8.28 -32.11 19.88
N ARG A 133 -9.25 -32.91 20.34
CA ARG A 133 -10.50 -32.42 20.93
C ARG A 133 -10.20 -31.58 22.19
N CYS A 134 -11.15 -30.72 22.57
CA CYS A 134 -11.13 -29.91 23.80
C CYS A 134 -10.10 -28.76 23.86
N ALA A 135 -10.15 -27.86 22.87
CA ALA A 135 -9.70 -26.47 23.04
C ALA A 135 -10.91 -25.53 22.94
N GLY A 136 -11.25 -24.89 24.06
CA GLY A 136 -12.35 -23.93 24.16
C GLY A 136 -12.10 -22.65 23.36
N ASP A 137 -13.16 -21.89 23.09
CA ASP A 137 -13.17 -20.74 22.18
C ASP A 137 -12.09 -19.69 22.46
N LYS A 138 -11.74 -19.50 23.74
CA LYS A 138 -10.63 -18.65 24.19
C LYS A 138 -9.29 -19.06 23.56
N ALA A 139 -8.95 -20.35 23.55
CA ALA A 139 -7.66 -20.83 23.03
C ALA A 139 -7.53 -20.65 21.51
N LEU A 140 -8.63 -20.77 20.74
CA LEU A 140 -8.61 -20.48 19.31
C LEU A 140 -8.47 -18.97 19.05
N LYS A 141 -9.19 -18.13 19.78
CA LYS A 141 -9.08 -16.66 19.72
C LYS A 141 -7.68 -16.17 20.09
N ASP A 142 -7.06 -16.77 21.10
CA ASP A 142 -5.69 -16.46 21.52
C ASP A 142 -4.66 -16.89 20.47
N ARG A 143 -4.85 -18.05 19.80
CA ARG A 143 -4.01 -18.47 18.66
C ARG A 143 -4.18 -17.56 17.44
N VAL A 144 -5.41 -17.17 17.07
CA VAL A 144 -5.69 -16.18 16.01
C VAL A 144 -5.01 -14.85 16.29
N THR A 145 -5.02 -14.42 17.56
CA THR A 145 -4.37 -13.17 18.00
C THR A 145 -2.85 -13.29 18.00
N SER A 146 -2.31 -14.42 18.45
CA SER A 146 -0.87 -14.71 18.48
C SER A 146 -0.28 -14.76 17.07
N ILE A 147 -0.90 -15.50 16.15
CA ILE A 147 -0.48 -15.58 14.74
C ILE A 147 -0.63 -14.22 14.04
N GLY A 148 -1.63 -13.42 14.41
CA GLY A 148 -1.77 -12.03 13.98
C GLY A 148 -0.62 -11.12 14.47
N LYS A 149 -0.05 -11.36 15.65
CA LYS A 149 1.17 -10.68 16.11
C LYS A 149 2.39 -11.16 15.31
N THR A 150 2.52 -12.46 15.07
CA THR A 150 3.61 -13.03 14.26
C THR A 150 3.63 -12.44 12.86
N SER A 151 2.48 -12.37 12.19
CA SER A 151 2.34 -11.76 10.85
C SER A 151 2.82 -10.30 10.82
N LYS A 152 2.49 -9.50 11.83
CA LYS A 152 2.96 -8.11 11.94
C LYS A 152 4.46 -8.00 12.21
N LEU A 153 5.01 -8.90 13.02
CA LEU A 153 6.45 -8.94 13.31
C LEU A 153 7.26 -9.31 12.05
N THR A 154 6.82 -10.32 11.30
CA THR A 154 7.50 -10.74 10.06
C THR A 154 7.39 -9.68 8.96
N ASP A 155 6.26 -8.97 8.86
CA ASP A 155 6.08 -7.86 7.90
C ASP A 155 6.98 -6.65 8.24
N ALA A 156 7.10 -6.30 9.53
CA ALA A 156 8.05 -5.28 9.99
C ALA A 156 9.51 -5.68 9.72
N MET A 157 9.88 -6.94 9.97
CA MET A 157 11.22 -7.46 9.65
C MET A 157 11.53 -7.43 8.14
N ARG A 158 10.52 -7.61 7.28
CA ARG A 158 10.64 -7.48 5.82
C ARG A 158 10.96 -6.03 5.41
N LEU A 159 10.28 -5.04 5.98
CA LEU A 159 10.53 -3.62 5.71
C LEU A 159 11.95 -3.19 6.13
N VAL A 160 12.40 -3.62 7.31
CA VAL A 160 13.77 -3.35 7.78
C VAL A 160 14.82 -4.00 6.87
N ALA A 161 14.56 -5.23 6.40
CA ALA A 161 15.46 -5.89 5.45
C ALA A 161 15.52 -5.14 4.10
N ALA A 162 14.40 -4.62 3.59
CA ALA A 162 14.36 -3.83 2.35
C ALA A 162 15.21 -2.56 2.44
N ALA A 163 15.14 -1.83 3.56
CA ALA A 163 15.98 -0.66 3.81
C ALA A 163 17.47 -1.03 3.84
N LYS A 164 17.84 -2.15 4.48
CA LYS A 164 19.23 -2.64 4.54
C LYS A 164 19.77 -3.09 3.17
N VAL A 165 18.96 -3.66 2.26
CA VAL A 165 19.44 -4.02 0.91
C VAL A 165 19.89 -2.78 0.14
N ARG A 166 19.12 -1.69 0.18
CA ARG A 166 19.52 -0.43 -0.48
C ARG A 166 20.85 0.10 0.06
N ALA A 167 21.09 -0.03 1.37
CA ALA A 167 22.36 0.35 1.97
C ALA A 167 23.54 -0.52 1.48
N ALA A 168 23.34 -1.84 1.37
CA ALA A 168 24.36 -2.76 0.84
C ALA A 168 24.67 -2.49 -0.65
N GLN A 169 23.64 -2.26 -1.48
CA GLN A 169 23.80 -1.90 -2.89
C GLN A 169 24.54 -0.57 -3.08
N ASN A 170 24.22 0.44 -2.26
CA ASN A 170 24.96 1.70 -2.25
C ASN A 170 26.41 1.51 -1.77
N GLY A 171 26.72 0.46 -1.02
CA GLY A 171 28.08 0.04 -0.68
C GLY A 171 28.84 -0.45 -1.92
N VAL A 172 28.29 -1.44 -2.64
CA VAL A 172 28.84 -1.95 -3.91
C VAL A 172 29.07 -0.83 -4.92
N ALA A 173 28.07 0.04 -5.11
CA ALA A 173 28.16 1.16 -6.05
C ALA A 173 29.28 2.16 -5.70
N LYS A 174 29.63 2.29 -4.42
CA LYS A 174 30.69 3.20 -3.94
C LYS A 174 32.09 2.60 -3.99
N SER A 175 32.25 1.28 -3.85
CA SER A 175 33.56 0.63 -3.94
C SER A 175 34.07 0.54 -5.39
N ARG A 176 33.15 0.38 -6.36
CA ARG A 176 33.46 0.14 -7.78
C ARG A 176 34.48 1.09 -8.41
N PRO A 177 34.36 2.43 -8.34
CA PRO A 177 35.30 3.32 -9.04
C PRO A 177 36.75 3.11 -8.61
N PHE A 178 36.98 2.79 -7.34
CA PHE A 178 38.30 2.45 -6.81
C PHE A 178 38.77 1.07 -7.29
N SER A 179 37.88 0.06 -7.25
CA SER A 179 38.19 -1.29 -7.75
C SER A 179 38.53 -1.32 -9.23
N ASP A 180 37.78 -0.58 -10.05
CA ASP A 180 37.92 -0.53 -11.50
C ASP A 180 39.21 0.18 -11.93
N GLU A 181 39.52 1.31 -11.27
CA GLU A 181 40.75 2.08 -11.48
C GLU A 181 41.99 1.25 -11.10
N LEU A 182 41.95 0.60 -9.93
CA LEU A 182 43.04 -0.24 -9.43
C LEU A 182 43.24 -1.48 -10.32
N LEU A 183 42.15 -2.09 -10.82
CA LEU A 183 42.22 -3.17 -11.81
C LEU A 183 42.79 -2.69 -13.16
N GLY A 184 42.38 -1.52 -13.65
CA GLY A 184 42.92 -0.93 -14.88
C GLY A 184 44.42 -0.66 -14.79
N MET A 185 44.90 -0.24 -13.62
CA MET A 185 46.31 -0.01 -13.32
C MET A 185 47.10 -1.33 -13.21
N ILE A 186 46.59 -2.34 -12.49
CA ILE A 186 47.20 -3.68 -12.44
C ILE A 186 47.30 -4.29 -13.84
N LYS A 187 46.23 -4.26 -14.64
CA LYS A 187 46.24 -4.77 -16.03
C LYS A 187 47.28 -4.04 -16.89
N GLY A 188 47.46 -2.73 -16.72
CA GLY A 188 48.48 -1.95 -17.42
C GLY A 188 49.92 -2.32 -17.01
N LEU A 189 50.19 -2.43 -15.71
CA LEU A 189 51.50 -2.81 -15.17
C LEU A 189 51.89 -4.24 -15.57
N VAL A 190 50.95 -5.19 -15.47
CA VAL A 190 51.14 -6.58 -15.91
C VAL A 190 51.41 -6.63 -17.42
N LYS A 191 50.64 -5.89 -18.25
CA LYS A 191 50.91 -5.79 -19.71
C LYS A 191 52.33 -5.29 -20.02
N ARG A 192 52.89 -4.39 -19.19
CA ARG A 192 54.28 -3.88 -19.33
C ARG A 192 55.35 -4.86 -18.81
N LEU A 193 55.01 -5.77 -17.90
CA LEU A 193 55.91 -6.82 -17.41
C LEU A 193 55.88 -8.11 -18.24
N LYS A 194 54.86 -8.32 -19.08
CA LYS A 194 54.82 -9.48 -20.00
C LYS A 194 56.09 -9.58 -20.84
N GLY A 195 56.78 -10.72 -20.70
CA GLY A 195 58.03 -11.01 -21.41
C GLY A 195 59.31 -10.62 -20.65
N THR A 196 59.25 -9.96 -19.49
CA THR A 196 60.45 -9.62 -18.69
C THR A 196 60.84 -10.68 -17.67
N GLY A 197 60.03 -11.73 -17.47
CA GLY A 197 60.24 -12.79 -16.48
C GLY A 197 59.78 -12.43 -15.06
N LEU A 198 59.72 -11.14 -14.71
CA LEU A 198 59.31 -10.63 -13.38
C LEU A 198 57.88 -11.00 -12.96
N GLU A 199 57.04 -11.49 -13.88
CA GLU A 199 55.72 -12.05 -13.55
C GLU A 199 55.84 -13.32 -12.68
N ALA A 200 56.95 -14.06 -12.76
CA ALA A 200 57.21 -15.25 -11.96
C ALA A 200 57.53 -14.95 -10.48
N ASP A 201 57.99 -13.73 -10.19
CA ASP A 201 58.40 -13.27 -8.86
C ASP A 201 57.24 -12.72 -8.02
N LEU A 202 56.03 -12.67 -8.57
CA LEU A 202 54.81 -12.15 -7.93
C LEU A 202 53.92 -13.33 -7.49
N PRO A 203 53.95 -13.76 -6.19
CA PRO A 203 53.30 -15.01 -5.78
C PRO A 203 51.80 -15.04 -6.08
N MET A 204 51.09 -13.94 -5.81
CA MET A 204 49.63 -13.85 -6.00
C MET A 204 49.17 -13.92 -7.46
N LEU A 205 50.06 -13.71 -8.44
CA LEU A 205 49.76 -13.87 -9.88
C LEU A 205 50.12 -15.27 -10.42
N ARG A 206 50.92 -16.04 -9.67
CA ARG A 206 51.48 -17.31 -10.14
C ARG A 206 50.43 -18.42 -10.12
N VAL A 207 49.98 -18.84 -11.30
CA VAL A 207 49.13 -20.03 -11.44
C VAL A 207 50.01 -21.29 -11.36
N PRO A 208 49.81 -22.20 -10.38
CA PRO A 208 50.58 -23.42 -10.27
C PRO A 208 50.16 -24.44 -11.33
N GLU A 209 51.13 -25.18 -11.89
CA GLU A 209 50.88 -26.24 -12.91
C GLU A 209 49.95 -27.35 -12.39
N LYS A 210 50.00 -27.62 -11.09
CA LYS A 210 49.08 -28.54 -10.40
C LYS A 210 48.77 -28.00 -9.00
N VAL A 211 47.50 -27.66 -8.79
CA VAL A 211 46.94 -27.33 -7.47
C VAL A 211 46.94 -28.59 -6.60
N LYS A 212 47.53 -28.55 -5.41
CA LYS A 212 47.54 -29.64 -4.42
C LYS A 212 46.68 -29.28 -3.22
N GLU A 213 46.81 -28.05 -2.71
CA GLU A 213 46.06 -27.54 -1.56
C GLU A 213 45.09 -26.43 -1.97
N VAL A 214 43.87 -26.47 -1.46
CA VAL A 214 42.80 -25.50 -1.79
C VAL A 214 42.20 -24.91 -0.52
N GLY A 215 42.23 -23.59 -0.40
CA GLY A 215 41.47 -22.83 0.59
C GLY A 215 40.06 -22.53 0.07
N ILE A 216 39.04 -22.70 0.92
CA ILE A 216 37.66 -22.30 0.64
C ILE A 216 37.18 -21.34 1.73
N LEU A 217 36.84 -20.12 1.35
CA LEU A 217 36.14 -19.15 2.20
C LEU A 217 34.63 -19.31 2.03
N MET A 218 33.92 -19.79 3.06
CA MET A 218 32.46 -19.93 3.04
C MET A 218 31.76 -18.74 3.71
N MET A 219 30.94 -17.99 2.96
CA MET A 219 30.22 -16.81 3.46
C MET A 219 28.74 -17.09 3.77
N THR A 220 28.36 -16.92 5.02
CA THR A 220 27.00 -17.17 5.53
C THR A 220 26.49 -16.05 6.43
N ALA A 221 25.20 -16.09 6.76
CA ALA A 221 24.60 -15.16 7.71
C ALA A 221 24.96 -15.50 9.17
N ASN A 222 24.92 -14.50 10.04
CA ASN A 222 24.95 -14.74 11.49
C ASN A 222 23.61 -15.26 12.04
N ARG A 223 22.47 -15.00 11.36
CA ARG A 223 21.11 -15.27 11.85
C ARG A 223 20.38 -16.31 10.97
N GLY A 224 19.39 -16.99 11.55
CA GLY A 224 18.73 -18.17 10.96
C GLY A 224 17.42 -17.92 10.20
N LEU A 225 17.13 -16.69 9.78
CA LEU A 225 15.81 -16.29 9.26
C LEU A 225 15.84 -15.79 7.80
N CYS A 226 16.84 -16.22 7.04
CA CYS A 226 17.10 -15.83 5.65
C CYS A 226 16.61 -16.87 4.61
N GLY A 227 15.57 -17.64 4.95
CA GLY A 227 15.08 -18.73 4.10
C GLY A 227 16.16 -19.75 3.77
N ALA A 228 16.33 -20.06 2.49
CA ALA A 228 17.27 -21.08 2.02
C ALA A 228 18.72 -20.59 1.84
N TYR A 229 19.01 -19.27 1.91
CA TYR A 229 20.32 -18.68 1.64
C TYR A 229 21.52 -19.45 2.23
N ASN A 230 21.56 -19.58 3.56
CA ASN A 230 22.63 -20.33 4.25
C ASN A 230 22.70 -21.79 3.75
N THR A 231 21.54 -22.43 3.54
CA THR A 231 21.47 -23.83 3.07
C THR A 231 22.11 -23.98 1.70
N PHE A 232 21.86 -23.04 0.80
CA PHE A 232 22.36 -23.07 -0.57
C PHE A 232 23.88 -22.87 -0.63
N VAL A 233 24.41 -21.87 0.11
CA VAL A 233 25.88 -21.69 0.20
C VAL A 233 26.54 -22.91 0.84
N ILE A 234 26.05 -23.38 2.01
CA ILE A 234 26.60 -24.57 2.70
C ILE A 234 26.58 -25.81 1.79
N LYS A 235 25.49 -26.04 1.03
CA LYS A 235 25.42 -27.18 0.09
C LYS A 235 26.40 -27.02 -1.08
N LYS A 236 26.54 -25.83 -1.66
CA LYS A 236 27.48 -25.57 -2.76
C LYS A 236 28.93 -25.75 -2.30
N THR A 237 29.27 -25.26 -1.10
CA THR A 237 30.55 -25.51 -0.43
C THR A 237 30.78 -27.01 -0.22
N GLY A 238 29.80 -27.73 0.36
CA GLY A 238 29.92 -29.17 0.62
C GLY A 238 30.15 -29.98 -0.66
N ALA A 239 29.40 -29.69 -1.74
CA ALA A 239 29.59 -30.33 -3.04
C ALA A 239 30.98 -30.03 -3.63
N ARG A 240 31.49 -28.79 -3.48
CA ARG A 240 32.84 -28.45 -3.93
C ARG A 240 33.93 -29.18 -3.15
N ILE A 241 33.78 -29.33 -1.84
CA ILE A 241 34.68 -30.13 -1.01
C ILE A 241 34.63 -31.60 -1.46
N GLU A 242 33.45 -32.15 -1.72
CA GLU A 242 33.29 -33.52 -2.23
C GLU A 242 34.01 -33.72 -3.57
N ASP A 243 33.88 -32.77 -4.51
CA ASP A 243 34.54 -32.82 -5.81
C ASP A 243 36.07 -32.68 -5.72
N LEU A 244 36.57 -31.91 -4.74
CA LEU A 244 38.00 -31.85 -4.43
C LEU A 244 38.49 -33.14 -3.76
N ASN A 245 37.70 -33.75 -2.87
CA ASN A 245 38.04 -35.04 -2.26
C ASN A 245 38.12 -36.16 -3.29
N LYS A 246 37.25 -36.16 -4.33
CA LYS A 246 37.36 -37.08 -5.48
C LYS A 246 38.66 -36.90 -6.28
N GLN A 247 39.24 -35.69 -6.25
CA GLN A 247 40.54 -35.37 -6.85
C GLN A 247 41.73 -35.66 -5.89
N GLY A 248 41.46 -36.18 -4.69
CA GLY A 248 42.47 -36.45 -3.66
C GLY A 248 42.85 -35.24 -2.80
N ILE A 249 42.19 -34.09 -2.97
CA ILE A 249 42.47 -32.83 -2.28
C ILE A 249 41.61 -32.72 -1.01
N THR A 250 42.20 -32.32 0.12
CA THR A 250 41.50 -32.07 1.38
C THR A 250 41.51 -30.57 1.68
N PRO A 251 40.49 -29.80 1.27
CA PRO A 251 40.56 -28.35 1.33
C PRO A 251 40.57 -27.79 2.76
N LYS A 252 41.29 -26.67 2.94
CA LYS A 252 41.24 -25.83 4.14
C LYS A 252 39.98 -24.96 4.10
N LEU A 253 39.16 -24.99 5.14
CA LEU A 253 37.87 -24.29 5.20
C LEU A 253 37.93 -23.13 6.20
N LEU A 254 37.80 -21.89 5.70
CA LEU A 254 37.63 -20.67 6.48
C LEU A 254 36.16 -20.20 6.41
N ILE A 255 35.63 -19.64 7.50
CA ILE A 255 34.19 -19.36 7.62
C ILE A 255 33.92 -17.90 8.00
N VAL A 256 33.04 -17.27 7.22
CA VAL A 256 32.39 -16.01 7.57
C VAL A 256 30.92 -16.32 7.90
N GLY A 257 30.48 -15.87 9.08
CA GLY A 257 29.11 -16.01 9.55
C GLY A 257 28.85 -17.24 10.43
N LYS A 258 28.16 -17.02 11.55
CA LYS A 258 27.87 -18.03 12.57
C LYS A 258 27.05 -19.22 12.06
N LYS A 259 26.29 -19.10 10.96
CA LYS A 259 25.50 -20.22 10.41
C LYS A 259 26.33 -21.20 9.60
N GLY A 260 27.50 -20.82 9.07
CA GLY A 260 28.48 -21.73 8.50
C GLY A 260 29.00 -22.73 9.53
N LEU A 261 29.32 -22.25 10.75
CA LEU A 261 29.78 -23.09 11.87
C LEU A 261 28.78 -24.20 12.25
N ALA A 262 27.51 -23.84 12.40
CA ALA A 262 26.45 -24.81 12.68
C ALA A 262 26.19 -25.71 11.45
N GLY A 263 26.34 -25.15 10.26
CA GLY A 263 26.17 -25.81 8.96
C GLY A 263 27.12 -26.98 8.76
N MET A 264 28.43 -26.79 8.99
CA MET A 264 29.44 -27.84 8.75
C MET A 264 29.11 -29.11 9.53
N LYS A 265 28.69 -28.98 10.80
CA LYS A 265 28.43 -30.10 11.71
C LYS A 265 27.13 -30.85 11.41
N THR A 266 26.20 -30.24 10.66
CA THR A 266 24.82 -30.73 10.53
C THR A 266 24.35 -30.96 9.09
N ARG A 267 25.06 -30.43 8.09
CA ARG A 267 24.59 -30.37 6.69
C ARG A 267 25.62 -30.78 5.64
N PHE A 268 26.89 -30.91 6.02
CA PHE A 268 27.88 -31.58 5.17
C PHE A 268 27.61 -33.10 5.17
N PRO A 269 27.87 -33.82 4.06
CA PRO A 269 27.87 -35.29 4.06
C PRO A 269 28.88 -35.81 5.09
N LYS A 270 28.62 -36.98 5.68
CA LYS A 270 29.48 -37.52 6.75
C LYS A 270 30.88 -37.92 6.27
N ASP A 271 31.02 -38.15 4.97
CA ASP A 271 32.21 -38.76 4.38
C ASP A 271 33.15 -37.75 3.70
N ILE A 272 32.81 -36.45 3.70
CA ILE A 272 33.70 -35.41 3.15
C ILE A 272 34.81 -35.03 4.14
N LYS A 273 36.00 -34.77 3.61
CA LYS A 273 37.22 -34.42 4.35
C LYS A 273 37.57 -32.96 4.11
N TYR A 274 37.77 -32.19 5.17
CA TYR A 274 38.18 -30.79 5.13
C TYR A 274 38.92 -30.42 6.40
N ASN A 275 39.84 -29.47 6.30
CA ASN A 275 40.61 -28.93 7.42
C ASN A 275 40.01 -27.59 7.84
N TYR A 276 39.14 -27.57 8.86
CA TYR A 276 38.60 -26.32 9.40
C TYR A 276 39.69 -25.57 10.19
N THR A 277 39.84 -24.27 9.96
CA THR A 277 40.91 -23.42 10.53
C THR A 277 40.74 -23.07 12.01
N GLU A 278 39.64 -23.50 12.65
CA GLU A 278 39.17 -23.09 13.98
C GLU A 278 38.78 -21.60 14.10
N GLU A 279 39.51 -20.71 13.42
CA GLU A 279 39.20 -19.30 13.21
C GLU A 279 37.97 -19.08 12.31
N TRP A 280 37.15 -18.08 12.66
CA TRP A 280 35.98 -17.66 11.89
C TRP A 280 35.66 -16.19 12.13
N PHE A 281 35.07 -15.53 11.13
CA PHE A 281 34.71 -14.11 11.17
C PHE A 281 33.20 -13.94 11.31
N ALA A 282 32.74 -13.01 12.14
CA ALA A 282 31.32 -12.69 12.25
C ALA A 282 30.90 -11.73 11.11
N MET A 283 29.92 -12.12 10.29
CA MET A 283 29.40 -11.25 9.22
C MET A 283 28.76 -9.98 9.80
N PRO A 284 29.32 -8.76 9.59
CA PRO A 284 28.87 -7.57 10.28
C PRO A 284 27.48 -7.11 9.81
N ASP A 285 26.72 -6.50 10.72
CA ASP A 285 25.39 -5.93 10.43
C ASP A 285 25.48 -4.62 9.59
N THR A 286 26.69 -4.09 9.40
CA THR A 286 27.08 -2.95 8.54
C THR A 286 28.56 -3.12 8.19
N ILE A 287 28.88 -3.34 6.91
CA ILE A 287 30.24 -3.67 6.45
C ILE A 287 31.11 -2.42 6.37
N LYS A 288 32.36 -2.53 6.81
CA LYS A 288 33.43 -1.52 6.74
C LYS A 288 34.68 -2.14 6.10
N ALA A 289 35.56 -1.29 5.55
CA ALA A 289 36.82 -1.73 4.94
C ALA A 289 37.77 -2.46 5.90
N LYS A 290 37.63 -2.28 7.23
CA LYS A 290 38.38 -3.07 8.23
C LYS A 290 37.96 -4.54 8.24
N ASP A 291 36.66 -4.80 8.09
CA ASP A 291 36.10 -6.15 8.18
C ASP A 291 36.56 -7.02 6.99
N SER A 292 36.74 -6.41 5.81
CA SER A 292 37.30 -7.08 4.63
C SER A 292 38.82 -7.20 4.68
N ALA A 293 39.51 -6.24 5.30
CA ALA A 293 40.97 -6.26 5.46
C ALA A 293 41.43 -7.44 6.35
N GLU A 294 40.77 -7.65 7.49
CA GLU A 294 41.08 -8.78 8.40
C GLU A 294 40.93 -10.14 7.69
N ILE A 295 39.88 -10.31 6.87
CA ILE A 295 39.67 -11.53 6.08
C ILE A 295 40.71 -11.66 4.96
N ALA A 296 41.07 -10.55 4.31
CA ALA A 296 42.06 -10.53 3.23
C ALA A 296 43.44 -10.93 3.75
N GLU A 297 43.88 -10.36 4.86
CA GLU A 297 45.16 -10.66 5.51
C GLU A 297 45.28 -12.14 5.90
N THR A 298 44.25 -12.75 6.49
CA THR A 298 44.25 -14.19 6.80
C THR A 298 44.34 -15.06 5.55
N LEU A 299 43.62 -14.73 4.47
CA LEU A 299 43.68 -15.48 3.21
C LEU A 299 45.03 -15.32 2.51
N GLU A 300 45.57 -14.10 2.49
CA GLU A 300 46.88 -13.78 1.93
C GLU A 300 47.99 -14.53 2.67
N ASN A 301 47.97 -14.55 4.00
CA ASN A 301 48.93 -15.28 4.81
C ASN A 301 48.94 -16.79 4.50
N TYR A 302 47.79 -17.45 4.37
CA TYR A 302 47.75 -18.87 3.99
C TYR A 302 48.26 -19.14 2.56
N PHE A 303 48.07 -18.19 1.64
CA PHE A 303 48.54 -18.32 0.26
C PHE A 303 50.06 -18.09 0.17
N LEU A 304 50.57 -17.04 0.82
CA LEU A 304 51.98 -16.70 0.83
C LEU A 304 52.83 -17.67 1.67
N SER A 305 52.26 -18.31 2.69
CA SER A 305 52.94 -19.39 3.45
C SER A 305 53.04 -20.71 2.66
N GLY A 306 52.35 -20.83 1.53
CA GLY A 306 52.26 -22.08 0.75
C GLY A 306 51.35 -23.14 1.38
N GLU A 307 50.52 -22.77 2.37
CA GLU A 307 49.52 -23.68 2.95
C GLU A 307 48.32 -23.92 2.02
N VAL A 308 48.06 -23.03 1.07
CA VAL A 308 47.06 -23.22 0.00
C VAL A 308 47.59 -22.70 -1.35
N ASP A 309 47.50 -23.53 -2.39
CA ASP A 309 47.92 -23.17 -3.76
C ASP A 309 46.83 -22.38 -4.52
N LYS A 310 45.59 -22.42 -4.03
CA LYS A 310 44.42 -21.78 -4.62
C LYS A 310 43.43 -21.39 -3.52
N ILE A 311 42.82 -20.21 -3.63
CA ILE A 311 41.73 -19.77 -2.74
C ILE A 311 40.46 -19.55 -3.55
N GLU A 312 39.39 -20.22 -3.13
CA GLU A 312 38.04 -20.09 -3.66
C GLU A 312 37.11 -19.49 -2.60
N ILE A 313 36.09 -18.74 -3.02
CA ILE A 313 35.06 -18.17 -2.15
C ILE A 313 33.69 -18.68 -2.56
N ALA A 314 32.95 -19.23 -1.59
CA ALA A 314 31.58 -19.70 -1.73
C ALA A 314 30.64 -18.70 -1.04
N TYR A 315 29.84 -17.99 -1.83
CA TYR A 315 28.96 -16.91 -1.39
C TYR A 315 27.65 -16.91 -2.18
N GLY A 316 26.65 -16.16 -1.74
CA GLY A 316 25.46 -15.92 -2.57
C GLY A 316 25.67 -14.70 -3.46
N LYS A 317 25.86 -14.90 -4.76
CA LYS A 317 25.87 -13.81 -5.74
C LYS A 317 24.48 -13.18 -5.79
N PHE A 318 24.42 -11.88 -5.55
CA PHE A 318 23.18 -11.13 -5.63
C PHE A 318 22.85 -10.88 -7.11
N ILE A 319 21.75 -11.46 -7.58
CA ILE A 319 21.22 -11.17 -8.91
C ILE A 319 20.14 -10.09 -8.77
N ASN A 320 19.11 -10.34 -7.95
CA ASN A 320 18.08 -9.37 -7.66
C ASN A 320 17.33 -9.66 -6.33
N LEU A 321 16.26 -8.92 -6.06
CA LEU A 321 15.46 -9.03 -4.84
C LEU A 321 14.60 -10.32 -4.73
N ILE A 322 14.61 -11.15 -5.78
CA ILE A 322 13.85 -12.40 -5.89
C ILE A 322 14.81 -13.58 -6.04
N SER A 323 15.89 -13.41 -6.82
CA SER A 323 16.89 -14.44 -7.13
C SER A 323 18.28 -14.08 -6.60
N ASN A 324 18.93 -15.07 -6.00
CA ASN A 324 20.35 -15.07 -5.66
C ASN A 324 20.90 -16.47 -5.93
N GLU A 325 22.16 -16.55 -6.36
CA GLU A 325 22.77 -17.82 -6.76
C GLU A 325 23.94 -18.17 -5.82
N PRO A 326 24.00 -19.40 -5.27
CA PRO A 326 25.17 -19.87 -4.54
C PRO A 326 26.32 -20.12 -5.54
N THR A 327 27.24 -19.17 -5.61
CA THR A 327 28.36 -19.13 -6.57
C THR A 327 29.67 -19.48 -5.86
N ILE A 328 30.58 -20.11 -6.59
CA ILE A 328 31.98 -20.29 -6.19
C ILE A 328 32.84 -19.49 -7.17
N ARG A 329 33.73 -18.66 -6.67
CA ARG A 329 34.66 -17.85 -7.45
C ARG A 329 36.09 -18.08 -6.98
N THR A 330 37.07 -18.01 -7.87
CA THR A 330 38.50 -18.03 -7.48
C THR A 330 38.91 -16.63 -7.02
N LEU A 331 39.54 -16.49 -5.86
CA LEU A 331 40.15 -15.25 -5.38
C LEU A 331 41.66 -15.20 -5.69
N LEU A 332 42.38 -16.29 -5.42
CA LEU A 332 43.81 -16.45 -5.69
C LEU A 332 44.08 -17.81 -6.35
N PRO A 333 45.09 -17.94 -7.23
CA PRO A 333 45.90 -16.86 -7.79
C PRO A 333 45.10 -15.99 -8.77
N LEU A 334 45.51 -14.73 -8.88
CA LEU A 334 44.97 -13.72 -9.78
C LEU A 334 45.57 -13.92 -11.18
N SER A 335 44.87 -14.65 -12.06
CA SER A 335 45.40 -14.95 -13.40
C SER A 335 45.55 -13.68 -14.27
N PRO A 336 46.70 -13.40 -14.91
CA PRO A 336 46.89 -12.24 -15.78
C PRO A 336 45.94 -12.12 -16.99
N THR A 337 45.41 -13.24 -17.47
CA THR A 337 44.40 -13.32 -18.54
C THR A 337 43.01 -13.67 -18.01
N GLY A 338 42.95 -14.29 -16.82
CA GLY A 338 41.75 -14.67 -16.10
C GLY A 338 41.55 -13.87 -14.81
N ILE A 339 41.82 -12.56 -14.81
CA ILE A 339 41.14 -11.66 -13.89
C ILE A 339 39.72 -11.56 -14.44
N GLU A 340 38.95 -12.64 -14.20
CA GLU A 340 37.75 -12.99 -14.97
C GLU A 340 36.91 -11.75 -15.22
N ASP A 341 36.61 -11.48 -16.49
CA ASP A 341 35.68 -10.44 -16.89
C ASP A 341 34.41 -10.63 -16.05
N PRO A 342 34.09 -9.69 -15.15
CA PRO A 342 32.78 -9.71 -14.57
C PRO A 342 31.80 -9.32 -15.69
N GLU A 343 31.18 -10.31 -16.33
CA GLU A 343 29.76 -10.20 -16.66
C GLU A 343 28.94 -10.14 -15.35
N ASP A 344 29.26 -9.14 -14.52
CA ASP A 344 28.40 -8.66 -13.46
C ASP A 344 27.33 -7.82 -14.13
N GLU A 345 26.30 -8.52 -14.61
CA GLU A 345 24.98 -7.93 -14.82
C GLU A 345 24.62 -7.15 -13.56
N THR A 346 24.84 -5.84 -13.60
CA THR A 346 24.64 -4.99 -12.43
C THR A 346 23.29 -4.35 -12.58
N PHE A 347 22.45 -4.57 -11.57
CA PHE A 347 21.09 -4.10 -11.60
C PHE A 347 20.95 -2.78 -10.86
N ARG A 348 20.70 -1.69 -11.59
CA ARG A 348 20.39 -0.40 -11.00
C ARG A 348 18.92 -0.42 -10.59
N LEU A 349 18.64 -0.27 -9.29
CA LEU A 349 17.29 -0.10 -8.78
C LEU A 349 16.90 1.36 -8.84
N THR A 350 16.33 1.79 -9.96
CA THR A 350 15.70 3.11 -10.09
C THR A 350 14.34 3.10 -9.39
N THR A 351 14.09 4.11 -8.56
CA THR A 351 12.76 4.37 -7.98
C THR A 351 12.00 5.34 -8.87
N GLU A 352 11.62 4.88 -10.06
CA GLU A 352 10.47 5.47 -10.74
C GLU A 352 9.19 4.98 -10.05
N SER A 353 8.36 5.90 -9.61
CA SER A 353 6.94 5.62 -9.31
C SER A 353 6.68 4.52 -8.25
N GLY A 354 7.47 4.49 -7.17
CA GLY A 354 7.18 3.67 -5.96
C GLY A 354 7.48 2.17 -6.06
N LYS A 355 7.56 1.62 -7.28
CA LYS A 355 7.96 0.23 -7.54
C LYS A 355 9.47 0.11 -7.77
N LEU A 356 10.01 -1.05 -7.44
CA LEU A 356 11.43 -1.36 -7.57
C LEU A 356 11.71 -1.82 -9.02
N LYS A 357 12.05 -0.88 -9.90
CA LYS A 357 12.38 -1.14 -11.31
C LYS A 357 13.85 -1.59 -11.40
N VAL A 358 14.08 -2.70 -12.10
CA VAL A 358 15.36 -3.42 -12.14
C VAL A 358 15.97 -3.23 -13.53
N GLU A 359 16.83 -2.21 -13.68
CA GLU A 359 17.50 -1.90 -14.94
C GLU A 359 18.77 -2.76 -15.10
N ARG A 360 18.94 -3.40 -16.26
CA ARG A 360 20.10 -4.23 -16.59
C ARG A 360 21.21 -3.39 -17.20
N GLU A 361 22.31 -3.19 -16.49
CA GLU A 361 23.51 -2.59 -17.06
C GLU A 361 24.58 -3.69 -17.21
N LYS A 362 24.79 -4.16 -18.45
CA LYS A 362 25.91 -5.04 -18.79
C LYS A 362 27.18 -4.20 -18.85
N GLN A 363 27.88 -4.12 -17.73
CA GLN A 363 29.07 -3.30 -17.59
C GLN A 363 30.28 -4.02 -18.22
N LYS A 364 31.00 -3.34 -19.13
CA LYS A 364 32.27 -3.86 -19.67
C LYS A 364 33.37 -3.69 -18.62
N SER A 365 34.27 -4.67 -18.49
CA SER A 365 35.38 -4.54 -17.55
C SER A 365 36.28 -3.35 -17.91
N PRO A 366 36.94 -2.72 -16.90
CA PRO A 366 37.88 -1.65 -17.17
C PRO A 366 39.00 -2.14 -18.10
N LYS A 367 39.20 -1.40 -19.19
CA LYS A 367 40.32 -1.60 -20.11
C LYS A 367 41.63 -1.39 -19.34
N ALA A 368 42.66 -2.14 -19.72
CA ALA A 368 44.01 -1.87 -19.23
C ALA A 368 44.39 -0.42 -19.54
N LYS A 369 44.90 0.33 -18.56
CA LYS A 369 45.44 1.66 -18.83
C LYS A 369 46.64 1.55 -19.75
N GLU A 370 46.67 2.39 -20.77
CA GLU A 370 47.84 2.54 -21.61
C GLU A 370 48.88 3.35 -20.82
N ILE A 371 49.93 2.66 -20.39
CA ILE A 371 51.11 3.26 -19.79
C ILE A 371 52.10 3.44 -20.93
N GLU A 372 52.40 4.69 -21.29
CA GLU A 372 53.35 5.01 -22.35
C GLU A 372 54.72 4.39 -22.07
N ALA A 373 55.43 3.99 -23.12
CA ALA A 373 56.72 3.30 -23.00
C ALA A 373 57.76 4.14 -22.24
N ASP A 374 57.70 5.46 -22.42
CA ASP A 374 58.64 6.45 -21.88
C ASP A 374 58.34 6.85 -20.43
N VAL A 375 57.26 6.32 -19.81
CA VAL A 375 56.99 6.54 -18.38
C VAL A 375 58.08 5.86 -17.54
N ILE A 376 58.89 6.67 -16.87
CA ILE A 376 59.82 6.25 -15.82
C ILE A 376 59.01 6.08 -14.52
N PHE A 377 59.20 4.96 -13.82
CA PHE A 377 58.62 4.76 -12.49
C PHE A 377 59.67 4.99 -11.41
N ASP A 378 59.28 5.67 -10.32
CA ASP A 378 60.13 5.86 -9.13
C ASP A 378 60.47 4.53 -8.41
N GLN A 379 59.66 3.49 -8.63
CA GLN A 379 59.88 2.13 -8.12
C GLN A 379 59.69 1.10 -9.24
N PRO A 380 60.43 -0.03 -9.23
CA PRO A 380 60.23 -1.09 -10.22
C PRO A 380 58.76 -1.58 -10.23
N PRO A 381 58.15 -1.85 -11.40
CA PRO A 381 56.73 -2.21 -11.48
C PRO A 381 56.30 -3.43 -10.64
N GLY A 382 57.23 -4.37 -10.39
CA GLY A 382 56.98 -5.50 -9.49
C GLY A 382 56.77 -5.09 -8.03
N VAL A 383 57.49 -4.07 -7.54
CA VAL A 383 57.30 -3.52 -6.17
C VAL A 383 55.94 -2.84 -6.07
N ILE A 384 55.57 -2.07 -7.11
CA ILE A 384 54.26 -1.41 -7.20
C ILE A 384 53.15 -2.47 -7.19
N LEU A 385 53.26 -3.52 -8.00
CA LEU A 385 52.27 -4.62 -8.02
C LEU A 385 52.17 -5.34 -6.68
N ASN A 386 53.28 -5.66 -6.00
CA ASN A 386 53.25 -6.25 -4.67
C ASN A 386 52.50 -5.38 -3.63
N SER A 387 52.50 -4.05 -3.78
CA SER A 387 51.69 -3.16 -2.93
C SER A 387 50.20 -3.08 -3.33
N MET A 388 49.88 -3.32 -4.61
CA MET A 388 48.52 -3.18 -5.15
C MET A 388 47.69 -4.48 -5.11
N LEU A 389 48.33 -5.65 -5.20
CA LEU A 389 47.63 -6.94 -5.19
C LEU A 389 46.88 -7.23 -3.87
N PRO A 390 47.43 -6.91 -2.68
CA PRO A 390 46.68 -7.00 -1.41
C PRO A 390 45.49 -6.04 -1.34
N LEU A 391 45.66 -4.81 -1.84
CA LEU A 391 44.58 -3.82 -1.92
C LEU A 391 43.46 -4.27 -2.87
N TYR A 392 43.80 -4.92 -3.98
CA TYR A 392 42.84 -5.53 -4.90
C TYR A 392 42.08 -6.68 -4.22
N LEU A 393 42.77 -7.59 -3.53
CA LEU A 393 42.16 -8.71 -2.81
C LEU A 393 41.18 -8.22 -1.73
N ASN A 394 41.57 -7.25 -0.92
CA ASN A 394 40.71 -6.60 0.07
C ASN A 394 39.48 -5.97 -0.61
N SER A 395 39.67 -5.22 -1.71
CA SER A 395 38.57 -4.61 -2.45
C SER A 395 37.60 -5.63 -3.07
N GLN A 396 38.10 -6.79 -3.53
CA GLN A 396 37.27 -7.88 -4.03
C GLN A 396 36.45 -8.51 -2.90
N ILE A 397 37.08 -8.82 -1.76
CA ILE A 397 36.41 -9.37 -0.58
C ILE A 397 35.34 -8.38 -0.08
N LEU A 398 35.61 -7.08 -0.05
CA LEU A 398 34.65 -6.04 0.33
C LEU A 398 33.39 -6.06 -0.56
N SER A 399 33.56 -6.14 -1.90
CA SER A 399 32.44 -6.22 -2.83
C SER A 399 31.62 -7.50 -2.60
N LEU A 400 32.29 -8.64 -2.46
CA LEU A 400 31.66 -9.95 -2.23
C LEU A 400 30.94 -10.03 -0.89
N MET A 401 31.44 -9.34 0.15
CA MET A 401 30.73 -9.16 1.43
C MET A 401 29.41 -8.40 1.24
N PHE A 402 29.40 -7.33 0.45
CA PHE A 402 28.17 -6.59 0.17
C PHE A 402 27.16 -7.42 -0.65
N ASP A 403 27.61 -8.19 -1.66
CA ASP A 403 26.75 -9.09 -2.42
C ASP A 403 26.17 -10.21 -1.55
N ALA A 404 27.00 -10.84 -0.70
CA ALA A 404 26.54 -11.84 0.27
C ALA A 404 25.51 -11.25 1.24
N GLN A 405 25.71 -10.01 1.70
CA GLN A 405 24.74 -9.31 2.56
C GLN A 405 23.44 -8.97 1.80
N ALA A 406 23.52 -8.50 0.55
CA ALA A 406 22.35 -8.22 -0.28
C ALA A 406 21.54 -9.50 -0.57
N SER A 407 22.20 -10.62 -0.89
CA SER A 407 21.58 -11.94 -1.09
C SER A 407 20.93 -12.51 0.16
N GLU A 408 21.57 -12.34 1.33
CA GLU A 408 21.02 -12.75 2.63
C GLU A 408 19.74 -11.98 2.94
N LEU A 409 19.78 -10.65 2.78
CA LEU A 409 18.66 -9.76 3.06
C LEU A 409 17.52 -9.92 2.04
N SER A 410 17.84 -10.16 0.76
CA SER A 410 16.90 -10.56 -0.30
C SER A 410 16.15 -11.83 0.09
N SER A 411 16.90 -12.89 0.45
CA SER A 411 16.32 -14.17 0.88
C SER A 411 15.54 -14.04 2.20
N ARG A 412 15.98 -13.16 3.11
CA ARG A 412 15.27 -12.81 4.34
C ARG A 412 13.95 -12.11 4.05
N MET A 413 13.88 -11.17 3.11
CA MET A 413 12.61 -10.56 2.68
C MET A 413 11.64 -11.59 2.10
N SER A 414 12.12 -12.48 1.25
CA SER A 414 11.29 -13.55 0.65
C SER A 414 10.80 -14.54 1.71
N ALA A 415 11.65 -14.92 2.67
CA ALA A 415 11.26 -15.77 3.80
C ALA A 415 10.26 -15.08 4.74
N MET A 416 10.46 -13.79 5.04
CA MET A 416 9.52 -13.02 5.85
C MET A 416 8.19 -12.82 5.12
N LYS A 417 8.18 -12.59 3.79
CA LYS A 417 6.96 -12.54 2.98
C LYS A 417 6.19 -13.85 3.06
N ALA A 418 6.85 -14.98 2.77
CA ALA A 418 6.24 -16.31 2.86
C ALA A 418 5.71 -16.62 4.28
N ALA A 419 6.46 -16.25 5.32
CA ALA A 419 6.02 -16.41 6.72
C ALA A 419 4.80 -15.52 7.04
N THR A 420 4.78 -14.27 6.57
CA THR A 420 3.65 -13.33 6.72
C THR A 420 2.40 -13.85 6.01
N ASP A 421 2.54 -14.34 4.79
CA ASP A 421 1.43 -14.82 3.96
C ASP A 421 0.88 -16.16 4.50
N ASN A 422 1.76 -17.10 4.90
CA ASN A 422 1.37 -18.31 5.63
C ASN A 422 0.69 -18.00 6.97
N ALA A 423 1.15 -16.98 7.71
CA ALA A 423 0.52 -16.55 8.96
C ALA A 423 -0.87 -15.96 8.70
N LYS A 424 -1.05 -15.15 7.64
CA LYS A 424 -2.37 -14.63 7.23
C LYS A 424 -3.31 -15.75 6.80
N GLU A 425 -2.83 -16.74 6.04
CA GLU A 425 -3.62 -17.88 5.61
C GLU A 425 -4.03 -18.77 6.81
N LEU A 426 -3.09 -19.07 7.71
CA LEU A 426 -3.38 -19.81 8.94
C LEU A 426 -4.33 -19.04 9.86
N GLN A 427 -4.19 -17.71 9.94
CA GLN A 427 -5.12 -16.85 10.68
C GLN A 427 -6.53 -16.91 10.07
N LYS A 428 -6.66 -16.87 8.73
CA LYS A 428 -7.93 -17.03 8.01
C LYS A 428 -8.55 -18.41 8.30
N LYS A 429 -7.77 -19.50 8.21
CA LYS A 429 -8.22 -20.87 8.51
C LYS A 429 -8.69 -21.01 9.97
N LEU A 430 -7.94 -20.48 10.93
CA LEU A 430 -8.31 -20.51 12.35
C LEU A 430 -9.51 -19.60 12.67
N LEU A 431 -9.67 -18.47 11.99
CA LEU A 431 -10.82 -17.58 12.15
C LEU A 431 -12.10 -18.21 11.57
N VAL A 432 -12.02 -18.91 10.44
CA VAL A 432 -13.12 -19.73 9.91
C VAL A 432 -13.47 -20.84 10.91
N LEU A 433 -12.48 -21.55 11.46
CA LEU A 433 -12.71 -22.64 12.42
C LEU A 433 -13.30 -22.11 13.76
N TYR A 434 -12.83 -20.96 14.24
CA TYR A 434 -13.40 -20.26 15.39
C TYR A 434 -14.84 -19.83 15.14
N ASN A 435 -15.14 -19.22 13.98
CA ASN A 435 -16.50 -18.81 13.63
C ASN A 435 -17.44 -20.01 13.48
N LYS A 436 -17.00 -21.11 12.85
CA LYS A 436 -17.78 -22.36 12.76
C LYS A 436 -18.05 -22.97 14.13
N LYS A 437 -17.08 -23.02 15.04
CA LYS A 437 -17.30 -23.48 16.43
C LYS A 437 -18.25 -22.58 17.20
N ARG A 438 -18.07 -21.26 17.13
CA ARG A 438 -18.94 -20.28 17.77
C ARG A 438 -20.38 -20.37 17.22
N GLN A 439 -20.55 -20.53 15.91
CA GLN A 439 -21.85 -20.77 15.30
C GLN A 439 -22.47 -22.09 15.80
N ALA A 440 -21.70 -23.17 15.87
CA ALA A 440 -22.18 -24.44 16.42
C ALA A 440 -22.57 -24.34 17.90
N ALA A 441 -21.83 -23.58 18.72
CA ALA A 441 -22.17 -23.33 20.12
C ALA A 441 -23.46 -22.50 20.26
N ILE A 442 -23.59 -21.41 19.50
CA ILE A 442 -24.81 -20.58 19.47
C ILE A 442 -26.01 -21.41 18.97
N THR A 443 -25.80 -22.24 17.94
CA THR A 443 -26.87 -23.12 17.41
C THR A 443 -27.24 -24.21 18.43
N ALA A 444 -26.28 -24.72 19.22
CA ALA A 444 -26.57 -25.65 20.30
C ALA A 444 -27.37 -24.98 21.44
N GLU A 445 -26.97 -23.79 21.90
CA GLU A 445 -27.75 -23.00 22.88
C GLU A 445 -29.16 -22.69 22.37
N ILE A 446 -29.31 -22.27 21.10
CA ILE A 446 -30.62 -22.02 20.48
C ILE A 446 -31.44 -23.31 20.37
N CYS A 447 -30.82 -24.45 20.04
CA CYS A 447 -31.51 -25.74 19.99
C CYS A 447 -31.91 -26.24 21.39
N GLU A 448 -31.09 -26.03 22.43
CA GLU A 448 -31.45 -26.35 23.82
C GLU A 448 -32.59 -25.44 24.31
N GLN A 449 -32.54 -24.14 24.03
CA GLN A 449 -33.64 -23.21 24.33
C GLN A 449 -34.92 -23.54 23.55
N SER A 450 -34.81 -23.89 22.27
CA SER A 450 -35.95 -24.28 21.44
C SER A 450 -36.53 -25.62 21.89
N ALA A 451 -35.70 -26.58 22.30
CA ALA A 451 -36.15 -27.86 22.86
C ALA A 451 -36.82 -27.65 24.23
N ALA A 452 -36.30 -26.76 25.08
CA ALA A 452 -36.93 -26.39 26.34
C ALA A 452 -38.27 -25.67 26.13
N ALA A 453 -38.35 -24.74 25.17
CA ALA A 453 -39.59 -24.06 24.78
C ALA A 453 -40.62 -25.06 24.21
N THR A 454 -40.20 -25.96 23.32
CA THR A 454 -41.09 -27.01 22.77
C THR A 454 -41.54 -27.98 23.86
N ALA A 455 -40.68 -28.29 24.85
CA ALA A 455 -41.05 -29.12 25.99
C ALA A 455 -42.11 -28.42 26.87
N LEU A 456 -41.98 -27.12 27.09
CA LEU A 456 -42.97 -26.28 27.77
C LEU A 456 -44.31 -26.22 27.00
N GLU A 457 -44.29 -26.01 25.67
CA GLU A 457 -45.50 -26.03 24.84
C GLU A 457 -46.16 -27.42 24.81
N SER A 458 -45.37 -28.50 24.79
CA SER A 458 -45.88 -29.88 24.80
C SER A 458 -46.48 -30.31 26.15
N ALA A 459 -46.30 -29.53 27.22
CA ALA A 459 -46.94 -29.77 28.51
C ALA A 459 -48.44 -29.43 28.48
N ASP A 460 -48.88 -28.56 27.56
CA ASP A 460 -50.26 -28.03 27.50
C ASP A 460 -51.14 -28.71 26.44
N VAL A 461 -50.60 -29.59 25.59
CA VAL A 461 -51.38 -30.29 24.55
C VAL A 461 -51.13 -31.80 24.54
N LYS A 462 -52.19 -32.58 24.80
CA LYS A 462 -52.19 -34.04 24.69
C LYS A 462 -52.06 -34.53 23.23
N GLY A 463 -50.82 -34.68 22.75
CA GLY A 463 -50.42 -35.88 21.99
C GLY A 463 -49.95 -35.76 20.53
N LYS A 464 -48.94 -36.60 20.24
CA LYS A 464 -48.39 -37.05 18.92
C LYS A 464 -47.31 -36.16 18.26
N ALA A 465 -46.36 -36.82 17.59
CA ALA A 465 -45.06 -36.28 17.16
C ALA A 465 -44.69 -36.61 15.70
N GLY A 466 -43.71 -35.88 15.12
CA GLY A 466 -43.17 -36.09 13.75
C GLY A 466 -41.62 -35.96 13.60
N PRO A 467 -40.97 -36.41 12.49
CA PRO A 467 -39.52 -36.80 12.44
C PRO A 467 -38.60 -36.17 11.34
N ALA A 468 -37.27 -36.18 11.47
CA ALA A 468 -36.29 -35.30 10.75
C ALA A 468 -35.83 -35.67 9.29
N LEU A 469 -34.90 -34.87 8.71
CA LEU A 469 -34.33 -34.93 7.32
C LEU A 469 -32.82 -34.55 7.23
N GLY A 470 -32.10 -34.87 6.13
CA GLY A 470 -30.61 -34.78 5.97
C GLY A 470 -30.05 -34.27 4.60
N VAL A 471 -28.71 -34.37 4.36
CA VAL A 471 -27.89 -33.56 3.38
C VAL A 471 -26.82 -34.37 2.59
N VAL A 472 -26.35 -33.91 1.39
CA VAL A 472 -25.24 -34.50 0.55
C VAL A 472 -24.36 -33.41 -0.15
N ASP A 473 -23.13 -33.72 -0.59
CA ASP A 473 -22.02 -32.81 -1.02
C ASP A 473 -21.26 -33.29 -2.32
N ASN A 474 -20.42 -32.48 -3.01
CA ASN A 474 -19.83 -32.82 -4.34
C ASN A 474 -18.49 -32.08 -4.72
N GLU A 475 -17.43 -32.75 -5.25
CA GLU A 475 -16.05 -32.14 -5.33
C GLU A 475 -15.01 -32.76 -6.34
N LYS A 476 -15.12 -32.69 -7.70
CA LYS A 476 -14.10 -33.40 -8.57
C LYS A 476 -13.63 -32.95 -10.00
N SER A 477 -14.05 -31.84 -10.62
CA SER A 477 -13.89 -31.66 -12.09
C SER A 477 -12.91 -30.60 -12.66
N VAL A 478 -11.94 -30.07 -11.91
CA VAL A 478 -11.28 -28.76 -12.26
C VAL A 478 -9.79 -28.87 -12.67
N ALA A 479 -9.24 -30.06 -12.90
CA ALA A 479 -7.78 -30.24 -12.97
C ALA A 479 -7.14 -30.23 -14.39
N GLU A 480 -7.91 -30.41 -15.47
CA GLU A 480 -7.33 -30.88 -16.75
C GLU A 480 -7.05 -29.77 -17.80
N ASP A 481 -7.76 -28.64 -17.78
CA ASP A 481 -7.70 -27.65 -18.88
C ASP A 481 -6.46 -26.73 -18.90
N PHE A 482 -5.66 -26.68 -17.82
CA PHE A 482 -4.69 -25.58 -17.61
C PHE A 482 -3.38 -25.66 -18.41
N MET A 483 -3.10 -26.76 -19.13
CA MET A 483 -1.75 -27.08 -19.61
C MET A 483 -1.45 -26.72 -21.09
N LYS A 484 -2.29 -25.95 -21.79
CA LYS A 484 -2.27 -25.88 -23.27
C LYS A 484 -1.86 -24.57 -23.96
N GLU A 485 -1.77 -23.42 -23.27
CA GLU A 485 -1.68 -22.10 -23.92
C GLU A 485 -0.47 -21.26 -23.47
N LEU A 486 0.76 -21.69 -23.77
CA LEU A 486 1.98 -21.03 -23.24
C LEU A 486 3.05 -20.62 -24.28
N ASP A 487 2.79 -20.72 -25.60
CA ASP A 487 3.86 -21.08 -26.55
C ASP A 487 4.03 -20.24 -27.85
N SER A 488 3.58 -18.98 -27.96
CA SER A 488 3.80 -18.17 -29.21
C SER A 488 3.73 -16.63 -29.07
N GLY A 489 4.73 -15.98 -28.47
CA GLY A 489 4.83 -14.50 -28.46
C GLY A 489 5.66 -13.93 -29.62
N ASP A 490 5.32 -12.72 -30.11
CA ASP A 490 6.20 -11.82 -30.88
C ASP A 490 5.65 -10.37 -30.95
N ILE A 491 6.53 -9.36 -31.11
CA ILE A 491 6.23 -7.90 -31.17
C ILE A 491 7.26 -7.18 -32.08
N PRO A 492 6.85 -6.28 -32.99
CA PRO A 492 7.53 -4.95 -33.15
C PRO A 492 6.63 -3.81 -33.73
N ASP A 493 7.06 -2.56 -33.97
CA ASP A 493 7.76 -1.56 -33.14
C ASP A 493 7.74 -0.14 -33.84
N ALA A 494 7.81 0.96 -33.06
CA ALA A 494 8.29 2.31 -33.48
C ALA A 494 7.38 3.28 -34.36
N PRO A 495 7.75 4.58 -34.63
CA PRO A 495 6.98 5.76 -34.14
C PRO A 495 6.83 6.95 -35.15
N VAL A 496 6.37 8.17 -34.74
CA VAL A 496 6.77 9.53 -35.25
C VAL A 496 6.15 10.70 -34.42
N SER A 497 6.64 11.93 -34.65
CA SER A 497 6.70 13.13 -33.76
C SER A 497 5.57 14.19 -33.82
N VAL A 498 5.68 15.19 -32.93
CA VAL A 498 4.75 16.30 -32.59
C VAL A 498 5.10 17.62 -33.31
N ASP A 499 4.08 18.47 -33.58
CA ASP A 499 4.04 19.96 -33.56
C ASP A 499 2.83 20.45 -34.42
N THR A 500 2.07 21.52 -34.17
CA THR A 500 2.09 22.69 -33.25
C THR A 500 0.68 23.30 -33.18
N PHE A 501 0.25 23.97 -32.09
CA PHE A 501 -0.71 25.11 -32.13
C PHE A 501 -0.68 25.93 -30.81
N GLY A 502 -0.95 27.24 -30.90
CA GLY A 502 -0.95 28.19 -29.78
C GLY A 502 -2.35 28.43 -29.15
N PRO A 503 -2.43 29.14 -28.01
CA PRO A 503 -3.65 29.20 -27.19
C PRO A 503 -4.68 30.24 -27.66
N LEU A 504 -5.96 29.86 -27.61
CA LEU A 504 -7.12 30.75 -27.73
C LEU A 504 -7.73 31.02 -26.34
N THR A 505 -8.27 32.22 -26.12
CA THR A 505 -8.76 32.66 -24.80
C THR A 505 -10.29 32.51 -24.64
N ARG A 506 -10.71 32.11 -23.44
CA ARG A 506 -12.05 31.58 -23.08
C ARG A 506 -13.23 32.58 -23.14
N ALA A 507 -13.05 33.78 -23.72
CA ALA A 507 -14.10 34.80 -23.76
C ALA A 507 -15.29 34.42 -24.68
N GLU A 508 -15.09 33.50 -25.62
CA GLU A 508 -16.08 33.13 -26.65
C GLU A 508 -16.98 31.93 -26.26
N LEU A 509 -16.77 31.32 -25.08
CA LEU A 509 -17.37 30.02 -24.72
C LEU A 509 -18.44 30.07 -23.59
N LYS A 510 -18.93 31.25 -23.18
CA LYS A 510 -19.76 31.38 -21.95
C LYS A 510 -21.18 31.97 -22.13
N VAL A 511 -21.80 31.87 -23.31
CA VAL A 511 -23.14 32.42 -23.60
C VAL A 511 -24.21 31.36 -23.95
N THR A 512 -23.87 30.08 -24.09
CA THR A 512 -24.81 29.01 -24.52
C THR A 512 -25.06 27.94 -23.45
N ALA A 513 -25.56 28.35 -22.28
CA ALA A 513 -25.98 27.43 -21.20
C ALA A 513 -27.46 27.56 -20.81
N ASP A 514 -28.06 28.76 -20.89
CA ASP A 514 -29.44 29.04 -20.47
C ASP A 514 -30.35 29.50 -21.63
N ALA A 515 -30.48 28.68 -22.69
CA ALA A 515 -31.55 28.81 -23.67
C ALA A 515 -31.84 27.47 -24.37
N GLY A 516 -33.08 26.99 -24.19
CA GLY A 516 -33.72 25.81 -24.78
C GLY A 516 -32.98 24.99 -25.86
N PHE A 517 -32.57 23.77 -25.50
CA PHE A 517 -32.30 22.72 -26.48
C PHE A 517 -33.58 21.91 -26.76
N THR A 518 -34.34 22.34 -27.76
CA THR A 518 -35.45 21.56 -28.33
C THR A 518 -35.35 21.61 -29.85
N ALA A 519 -35.24 20.43 -30.46
CA ALA A 519 -35.19 20.17 -31.91
C ALA A 519 -33.93 20.62 -32.71
N PHE A 520 -33.74 19.92 -33.83
CA PHE A 520 -32.58 19.85 -34.76
C PHE A 520 -31.43 18.91 -34.31
N CYS A 521 -31.06 17.86 -35.06
CA CYS A 521 -31.41 17.46 -36.44
C CYS A 521 -31.86 15.99 -36.57
N HIS A 522 -32.77 15.73 -37.50
CA HIS A 522 -32.86 14.43 -38.18
C HIS A 522 -31.89 14.43 -39.37
N SER A 523 -30.92 13.50 -39.40
CA SER A 523 -30.31 13.01 -40.65
C SER A 523 -29.49 11.75 -40.35
N ASN A 524 -29.91 10.62 -40.92
CA ASN A 524 -29.30 9.29 -40.86
C ASN A 524 -29.09 8.71 -39.45
N ALA A 525 -30.03 7.85 -39.07
CA ALA A 525 -29.88 6.96 -37.92
C ALA A 525 -28.88 5.84 -38.25
N GLU A 526 -27.64 5.99 -37.79
CA GLU A 526 -26.88 4.83 -37.30
C GLU A 526 -27.11 4.72 -35.79
N GLU A 527 -27.20 3.48 -35.30
CA GLU A 527 -27.32 3.21 -33.86
C GLU A 527 -26.13 3.80 -33.08
N PRO A 528 -26.30 4.22 -31.82
CA PRO A 528 -25.17 4.68 -31.01
C PRO A 528 -24.16 3.55 -30.82
N ARG A 529 -23.09 3.57 -31.62
CA ARG A 529 -21.98 2.60 -31.58
C ARG A 529 -21.34 2.63 -30.19
N GLN A 530 -21.48 1.54 -29.45
CA GLN A 530 -21.02 1.38 -28.08
C GLN A 530 -19.51 1.17 -28.04
N ILE A 531 -18.81 1.89 -27.17
CA ILE A 531 -17.34 2.04 -27.26
C ILE A 531 -16.57 1.04 -26.39
N TYR A 532 -17.10 0.68 -25.21
CA TYR A 532 -16.41 -0.17 -24.23
C TYR A 532 -17.24 -1.37 -23.81
N ASP A 533 -16.58 -2.51 -23.57
CA ASP A 533 -17.20 -3.73 -23.01
C ASP A 533 -17.55 -3.57 -21.52
N ALA A 534 -16.85 -2.68 -20.81
CA ALA A 534 -17.10 -2.36 -19.41
C ALA A 534 -16.76 -0.90 -19.09
N VAL A 535 -17.64 -0.23 -18.34
CA VAL A 535 -17.48 1.14 -17.84
C VAL A 535 -17.47 1.12 -16.31
N ILE A 536 -16.43 1.66 -15.68
CA ILE A 536 -16.29 1.71 -14.22
C ILE A 536 -16.36 3.17 -13.75
N LEU A 537 -17.42 3.52 -13.02
CA LEU A 537 -17.61 4.86 -12.48
C LEU A 537 -16.89 5.00 -11.12
N CYS A 538 -15.98 5.98 -11.07
CA CYS A 538 -15.09 6.24 -9.94
C CYS A 538 -15.13 7.70 -9.43
N SER A 539 -16.11 8.51 -9.87
CA SER A 539 -16.19 9.97 -9.58
C SER A 539 -16.43 10.35 -8.11
N GLY A 540 -16.66 9.36 -7.24
CA GLY A 540 -16.70 9.55 -5.79
C GLY A 540 -17.98 10.23 -5.29
N ALA A 541 -17.82 11.28 -4.47
CA ALA A 541 -18.93 12.07 -3.93
C ALA A 541 -18.51 13.55 -3.96
N SER A 542 -18.95 14.25 -5.01
CA SER A 542 -18.57 15.63 -5.32
C SER A 542 -19.44 16.69 -4.63
N GLY A 543 -20.63 16.30 -4.17
CA GLY A 543 -21.58 17.16 -3.49
C GLY A 543 -21.31 17.29 -1.98
N GLU A 544 -22.08 18.16 -1.34
CA GLU A 544 -21.91 18.50 0.08
C GLU A 544 -23.22 18.32 0.84
N ARG A 545 -23.16 17.78 2.06
CA ARG A 545 -24.35 17.72 2.91
C ARG A 545 -24.66 19.08 3.52
N ARG A 546 -25.94 19.44 3.45
CA ARG A 546 -26.52 20.63 4.11
C ARG A 546 -26.76 20.35 5.60
N LEU A 547 -26.70 21.40 6.41
CA LEU A 547 -27.12 21.41 7.82
C LEU A 547 -28.65 21.44 7.92
N GLY A 548 -29.33 22.13 6.99
CA GLY A 548 -30.79 22.25 6.99
C GLY A 548 -31.31 23.20 8.06
N ILE A 549 -30.58 24.29 8.34
CA ILE A 549 -30.89 25.28 9.37
C ILE A 549 -31.12 26.67 8.76
N PRO A 550 -31.88 27.57 9.43
CA PRO A 550 -32.02 28.96 8.98
C PRO A 550 -30.67 29.65 8.82
N GLY A 551 -30.53 30.43 7.74
CA GLY A 551 -29.32 31.20 7.44
C GLY A 551 -28.14 30.41 6.87
N GLU A 552 -28.27 29.11 6.57
CA GLU A 552 -27.15 28.30 6.03
C GLU A 552 -26.55 28.86 4.72
N ASP A 553 -27.34 29.58 3.90
CA ASP A 553 -26.88 30.19 2.65
C ASP A 553 -26.21 31.57 2.81
N ALA A 554 -25.93 32.02 4.05
CA ALA A 554 -25.27 33.30 4.30
C ALA A 554 -23.81 33.32 3.77
N PHE A 555 -23.39 34.47 3.25
CA PHE A 555 -22.03 34.65 2.74
C PHE A 555 -20.99 34.53 3.87
N GLY A 556 -20.02 33.63 3.72
CA GLY A 556 -19.10 33.20 4.78
C GLY A 556 -19.41 31.80 5.34
N VAL A 557 -20.55 31.20 4.98
CA VAL A 557 -20.83 29.77 5.19
C VAL A 557 -20.35 28.98 3.97
N VAL A 558 -19.47 28.01 4.19
CA VAL A 558 -18.83 27.20 3.14
C VAL A 558 -18.86 25.73 3.50
N GLY A 559 -18.91 24.82 2.51
CA GLY A 559 -18.70 23.41 2.77
C GLY A 559 -17.22 23.06 2.91
N ALA A 560 -16.91 22.06 3.74
CA ALA A 560 -15.56 21.54 3.82
C ALA A 560 -15.03 21.04 2.45
N PRO A 561 -15.82 20.36 1.59
CA PRO A 561 -15.34 19.95 0.27
C PRO A 561 -14.89 21.13 -0.61
N ALA A 562 -15.68 22.20 -0.71
CA ALA A 562 -15.28 23.43 -1.41
C ALA A 562 -14.03 24.08 -0.79
N PHE A 563 -13.97 24.22 0.54
CA PHE A 563 -12.84 24.83 1.23
C PHE A 563 -11.52 24.03 1.06
N VAL A 564 -11.59 22.70 1.11
CA VAL A 564 -10.45 21.80 0.91
C VAL A 564 -9.94 21.81 -0.52
N LYS A 565 -10.85 21.93 -1.50
CA LYS A 565 -10.49 22.08 -2.91
C LYS A 565 -9.86 23.45 -3.19
N TRP A 566 -10.38 24.52 -2.58
CA TRP A 566 -9.81 25.87 -2.67
C TRP A 566 -8.35 25.91 -2.22
N TYR A 567 -8.02 25.41 -1.03
CA TYR A 567 -6.62 25.45 -0.59
C TYR A 567 -5.67 24.50 -1.33
N ASN A 568 -6.20 23.52 -2.06
CA ASN A 568 -5.43 22.57 -2.89
C ASN A 568 -5.37 22.99 -4.38
N SER A 569 -5.53 24.28 -4.69
CA SER A 569 -5.48 24.81 -6.07
C SER A 569 -6.47 24.15 -7.05
N HIS A 570 -7.66 23.69 -6.61
CA HIS A 570 -8.64 23.14 -7.54
C HIS A 570 -9.23 24.25 -8.42
N PRO A 571 -9.18 24.16 -9.77
CA PRO A 571 -9.55 25.26 -10.66
C PRO A 571 -10.92 25.91 -10.40
N ASP A 572 -11.98 25.10 -10.28
CA ASP A 572 -13.35 25.59 -10.03
C ASP A 572 -13.51 26.48 -8.79
N TYR A 573 -12.61 26.40 -7.80
CA TYR A 573 -12.77 27.08 -6.51
C TYR A 573 -11.83 28.25 -6.30
N GLN A 574 -10.93 28.58 -7.24
CA GLN A 574 -9.95 29.66 -7.05
C GLN A 574 -10.52 31.06 -7.26
N ASP A 575 -11.43 31.21 -8.21
CA ASP A 575 -11.98 32.50 -8.59
C ASP A 575 -13.48 32.61 -8.20
N GLU A 576 -14.17 31.48 -8.01
CA GLU A 576 -15.59 31.45 -7.59
C GLU A 576 -15.77 31.58 -6.07
N LEU A 577 -14.81 31.10 -5.26
CA LEU A 577 -14.98 31.01 -3.81
C LEU A 577 -14.37 32.21 -3.09
N GLN A 578 -15.23 33.12 -2.64
CA GLN A 578 -14.84 34.31 -1.86
C GLN A 578 -15.18 34.14 -0.38
N PHE A 579 -14.40 34.79 0.48
CA PHE A 579 -14.51 34.69 1.94
C PHE A 579 -14.52 36.06 2.60
N ASN A 580 -15.38 36.22 3.62
CA ASN A 580 -15.20 37.28 4.60
C ASN A 580 -13.96 36.99 5.48
N PRO A 581 -13.28 38.03 6.00
CA PRO A 581 -12.36 37.87 7.12
C PRO A 581 -13.09 37.18 8.30
N PRO A 582 -12.55 36.09 8.87
CA PRO A 582 -13.19 35.38 9.97
C PRO A 582 -13.40 36.19 11.25
N GLY A 583 -12.72 37.34 11.40
CA GLY A 583 -12.59 38.01 12.70
C GLY A 583 -11.73 37.19 13.65
N GLU A 584 -12.04 37.24 14.95
CA GLU A 584 -11.27 36.54 15.98
C GLU A 584 -11.43 35.00 15.95
N ALA A 585 -12.55 34.51 15.43
CA ALA A 585 -12.91 33.09 15.48
C ALA A 585 -13.55 32.56 14.20
N ALA A 586 -13.24 31.30 13.87
CA ALA A 586 -13.94 30.52 12.84
C ALA A 586 -14.61 29.27 13.44
N VAL A 587 -15.68 28.79 12.81
CA VAL A 587 -16.43 27.61 13.29
C VAL A 587 -16.35 26.49 12.25
N VAL A 588 -16.05 25.27 12.69
CA VAL A 588 -16.07 24.06 11.86
C VAL A 588 -17.10 23.10 12.44
N VAL A 589 -18.18 22.85 11.69
CA VAL A 589 -19.27 21.96 12.13
C VAL A 589 -19.00 20.54 11.66
N GLY A 590 -18.66 19.64 12.58
CA GLY A 590 -18.31 18.25 12.32
C GLY A 590 -17.11 17.79 13.15
N GLN A 591 -17.01 16.49 13.40
CA GLN A 591 -15.91 15.88 14.18
C GLN A 591 -15.33 14.66 13.45
N GLY A 592 -14.91 14.86 12.20
CA GLY A 592 -14.12 13.90 11.41
C GLY A 592 -12.74 14.47 11.09
N ASN A 593 -11.87 13.67 10.46
CA ASN A 593 -10.52 14.12 10.07
C ASN A 593 -10.53 15.45 9.30
N VAL A 594 -11.39 15.59 8.28
CA VAL A 594 -11.51 16.82 7.47
C VAL A 594 -11.78 18.07 8.32
N ALA A 595 -12.54 17.95 9.41
CA ALA A 595 -12.77 19.06 10.33
C ALA A 595 -11.51 19.43 11.13
N LEU A 596 -10.70 18.43 11.50
CA LEU A 596 -9.39 18.64 12.13
C LEU A 596 -8.40 19.25 11.13
N ASP A 597 -8.38 18.79 9.88
CA ASP A 597 -7.49 19.30 8.82
C ASP A 597 -7.75 20.79 8.55
N VAL A 598 -9.02 21.17 8.36
CA VAL A 598 -9.43 22.57 8.18
C VAL A 598 -9.02 23.43 9.38
N ALA A 599 -9.30 22.97 10.60
CA ALA A 599 -8.97 23.72 11.81
C ALA A 599 -7.46 23.83 12.07
N ARG A 600 -6.70 22.77 11.78
CA ARG A 600 -5.24 22.73 11.89
C ARG A 600 -4.62 23.72 10.91
N LEU A 601 -5.01 23.71 9.64
CA LEU A 601 -4.49 24.64 8.63
C LEU A 601 -4.83 26.11 8.95
N LEU A 602 -6.07 26.41 9.37
CA LEU A 602 -6.47 27.76 9.78
C LEU A 602 -5.62 28.32 10.95
N LEU A 603 -5.11 27.44 11.82
CA LEU A 603 -4.32 27.81 13.01
C LEU A 603 -2.81 27.52 12.87
N ARG A 604 -2.35 26.96 11.76
CA ARG A 604 -0.93 26.64 11.54
C ARG A 604 -0.12 27.95 11.37
N SER A 605 1.16 27.94 11.71
CA SER A 605 1.98 29.16 11.60
C SER A 605 2.19 29.55 10.11
N PRO A 606 2.29 30.84 9.76
CA PRO A 606 2.55 31.24 8.37
C PRO A 606 3.82 30.61 7.76
N PRO A 607 4.97 30.54 8.46
CA PRO A 607 6.15 29.82 7.95
C PRO A 607 5.87 28.35 7.64
N ASP A 608 5.12 27.65 8.49
CA ASP A 608 4.78 26.24 8.28
C ASP A 608 3.78 26.05 7.14
N LEU A 609 2.87 27.00 6.91
CA LEU A 609 1.94 26.99 5.77
C LEU A 609 2.70 27.17 4.45
N HIS A 610 3.63 28.13 4.39
CA HIS A 610 4.53 28.30 3.24
C HIS A 610 5.43 27.08 2.97
N ALA A 611 5.61 26.19 3.95
CA ALA A 611 6.38 24.95 3.82
C ALA A 611 5.55 23.75 3.27
N THR A 612 4.30 23.97 2.82
CA THR A 612 3.41 22.93 2.26
C THR A 612 3.18 23.10 0.75
N ASP A 613 2.45 22.16 0.11
CA ASP A 613 1.98 22.28 -1.28
C ASP A 613 0.63 23.00 -1.43
N MET A 614 0.28 23.86 -0.46
CA MET A 614 -0.94 24.67 -0.44
C MET A 614 -0.92 25.79 -1.48
N ASP A 615 -2.08 26.21 -1.96
CA ASP A 615 -2.19 27.34 -2.89
C ASP A 615 -1.66 28.64 -2.25
N SER A 616 -0.87 29.41 -3.00
CA SER A 616 -0.29 30.67 -2.51
C SER A 616 -1.37 31.70 -2.14
N LYS A 617 -2.48 31.80 -2.90
CA LYS A 617 -3.62 32.66 -2.54
C LYS A 617 -4.24 32.24 -1.21
N ALA A 618 -4.29 30.93 -0.94
CA ALA A 618 -4.84 30.39 0.31
C ALA A 618 -3.91 30.62 1.51
N VAL A 619 -2.60 30.47 1.34
CA VAL A 619 -1.60 30.79 2.37
C VAL A 619 -1.64 32.30 2.69
N GLU A 620 -1.71 33.16 1.67
CA GLU A 620 -1.85 34.62 1.85
C GLU A 620 -3.15 34.99 2.56
N ALA A 621 -4.29 34.43 2.15
CA ALA A 621 -5.59 34.69 2.76
C ALA A 621 -5.61 34.28 4.24
N ILE A 622 -5.18 33.06 4.58
CA ILE A 622 -5.10 32.59 5.97
C ILE A 622 -4.13 33.43 6.78
N THR A 623 -2.94 33.73 6.25
CA THR A 623 -1.96 34.61 6.92
C THR A 623 -2.53 36.02 7.15
N GLY A 624 -3.31 36.53 6.22
CA GLY A 624 -4.05 37.79 6.33
C GLY A 624 -5.10 37.74 7.46
N TRP A 625 -5.95 36.71 7.49
CA TRP A 625 -6.94 36.50 8.55
C TRP A 625 -6.29 36.38 9.93
N GLN A 626 -5.19 35.65 10.02
CA GLN A 626 -4.41 35.49 11.25
C GLN A 626 -3.80 36.82 11.74
N LYS A 627 -3.33 37.68 10.83
CA LYS A 627 -2.88 39.06 11.17
C LYS A 627 -4.04 39.98 11.56
N ALA A 628 -5.22 39.77 10.96
CA ALA A 628 -6.44 40.51 11.23
C ALA A 628 -7.18 40.08 12.52
N GLY A 629 -6.69 39.05 13.22
CA GLY A 629 -7.19 38.64 14.54
C GLY A 629 -7.58 37.17 14.67
N LEU A 630 -7.61 36.37 13.60
CA LEU A 630 -8.02 34.95 13.67
C LEU A 630 -7.12 34.18 14.63
N ARG A 631 -7.69 33.83 15.78
CA ARG A 631 -7.01 33.21 16.90
C ARG A 631 -7.64 31.90 17.34
N THR A 632 -8.96 31.76 17.20
CA THR A 632 -9.71 30.62 17.71
C THR A 632 -10.42 29.86 16.59
N VAL A 633 -10.34 28.53 16.60
CA VAL A 633 -11.24 27.70 15.80
C VAL A 633 -12.08 26.82 16.73
N HIS A 634 -13.39 26.80 16.49
CA HIS A 634 -14.36 26.01 17.24
C HIS A 634 -14.76 24.77 16.43
N ILE A 635 -14.46 23.58 16.92
CA ILE A 635 -14.91 22.31 16.32
C ILE A 635 -16.17 21.81 17.02
N VAL A 636 -17.29 21.81 16.30
CA VAL A 636 -18.63 21.57 16.86
C VAL A 636 -19.12 20.16 16.54
N GLY A 637 -19.37 19.36 17.57
CA GLY A 637 -19.92 18.00 17.45
C GLY A 637 -21.30 17.85 18.07
N ARG A 638 -22.28 17.43 17.26
CA ARG A 638 -23.64 17.10 17.75
C ARG A 638 -23.72 15.95 18.75
N ARG A 639 -22.67 15.14 18.88
CA ARG A 639 -22.56 14.00 19.80
C ARG A 639 -21.29 14.13 20.64
N GLY A 640 -21.05 13.17 21.53
CA GLY A 640 -19.83 13.12 22.32
C GLY A 640 -18.65 12.53 21.55
N PHE A 641 -17.45 12.65 22.14
CA PHE A 641 -16.20 12.15 21.55
C PHE A 641 -16.23 10.65 21.21
N ILE A 642 -17.06 9.87 21.92
CA ILE A 642 -17.25 8.43 21.70
C ILE A 642 -17.89 8.16 20.33
N GLN A 643 -18.69 9.09 19.79
CA GLN A 643 -19.31 8.97 18.47
C GLN A 643 -18.69 9.89 17.41
N ALA A 644 -17.53 10.49 17.71
CA ALA A 644 -16.73 11.23 16.75
C ALA A 644 -16.04 10.29 15.73
N ALA A 645 -15.70 10.85 14.57
CA ALA A 645 -15.12 10.13 13.44
C ALA A 645 -13.64 10.46 13.19
N PHE A 646 -13.03 11.34 14.01
CA PHE A 646 -11.60 11.59 13.97
C PHE A 646 -10.78 10.34 14.35
N THR A 647 -9.53 10.27 13.89
CA THR A 647 -8.59 9.23 14.32
C THR A 647 -7.66 9.70 15.44
N ASN A 648 -7.07 8.73 16.14
CA ASN A 648 -6.04 8.98 17.15
C ASN A 648 -4.68 9.43 16.57
N ALA A 649 -4.52 9.46 15.24
CA ALA A 649 -3.33 10.06 14.62
C ALA A 649 -3.50 11.59 14.63
N GLU A 650 -4.52 12.09 13.94
CA GLU A 650 -4.87 13.53 13.89
C GLU A 650 -4.92 14.17 15.28
N LEU A 651 -5.63 13.56 16.24
CA LEU A 651 -5.76 14.13 17.59
C LEU A 651 -4.42 14.28 18.33
N ARG A 652 -3.39 13.47 17.99
CA ARG A 652 -2.05 13.62 18.59
C ARG A 652 -1.25 14.73 17.94
N GLU A 653 -1.38 14.90 16.62
CA GLU A 653 -0.70 15.96 15.89
C GLU A 653 -1.04 17.35 16.47
N LEU A 654 -2.31 17.56 16.85
CA LEU A 654 -2.78 18.79 17.50
C LEU A 654 -2.07 19.10 18.82
N LEU A 655 -1.61 18.08 19.57
CA LEU A 655 -0.84 18.27 20.81
C LEU A 655 0.65 18.57 20.56
N THR A 656 1.14 18.34 19.34
CA THR A 656 2.53 18.57 18.92
C THR A 656 2.66 19.67 17.87
N THR A 657 1.58 20.40 17.59
CA THR A 657 1.58 21.53 16.64
C THR A 657 2.07 22.78 17.36
N ASP A 658 3.16 23.38 16.88
CA ASP A 658 3.75 24.57 17.50
C ASP A 658 2.80 25.78 17.45
N GLY A 659 2.78 26.56 18.53
CA GLY A 659 1.91 27.72 18.68
C GLY A 659 0.41 27.41 18.88
N LEU A 660 0.01 26.13 18.92
CA LEU A 660 -1.38 25.69 19.11
C LEU A 660 -1.67 25.29 20.57
N LEU A 661 -2.87 25.62 21.05
CA LEU A 661 -3.44 25.13 22.30
C LEU A 661 -4.80 24.46 22.02
N PRO A 662 -4.84 23.13 21.84
CA PRO A 662 -6.10 22.40 21.76
C PRO A 662 -6.73 22.29 23.16
N VAL A 663 -7.98 22.71 23.29
CA VAL A 663 -8.72 22.77 24.56
C VAL A 663 -10.04 22.02 24.48
N VAL A 664 -10.37 21.32 25.56
CA VAL A 664 -11.64 20.61 25.75
C VAL A 664 -12.23 21.06 27.08
N ASP A 665 -13.51 21.40 27.09
CA ASP A 665 -14.21 21.76 28.32
C ASP A 665 -14.40 20.51 29.22
N PRO A 666 -13.99 20.54 30.50
CA PRO A 666 -14.12 19.39 31.40
C PRO A 666 -15.58 18.96 31.61
N GLU A 667 -16.53 19.90 31.63
CA GLU A 667 -17.95 19.60 31.84
C GLU A 667 -18.55 18.96 30.60
N GLU A 668 -18.25 19.48 29.40
CA GLU A 668 -18.73 18.86 28.15
C GLU A 668 -18.16 17.46 27.96
N LEU A 669 -16.88 17.23 28.30
CA LEU A 669 -16.29 15.89 28.24
C LEU A 669 -16.91 14.92 29.27
N ALA A 670 -17.28 15.40 30.46
CA ALA A 670 -17.98 14.60 31.45
C ALA A 670 -19.39 14.19 30.97
N LEU A 671 -20.15 15.13 30.42
CA LEU A 671 -21.51 14.88 29.90
C LEU A 671 -21.55 13.90 28.71
N CYS A 672 -20.43 13.70 28.01
CA CYS A 672 -20.31 12.66 26.98
C CYS A 672 -20.38 11.21 27.53
N ARG A 673 -20.42 11.01 28.85
CA ARG A 673 -20.23 9.70 29.52
C ARG A 673 -21.47 9.19 30.25
N ASN A 674 -22.58 9.04 29.53
CA ASN A 674 -23.73 8.27 30.01
C ASN A 674 -23.42 6.75 30.06
N GLU A 675 -24.30 5.94 30.66
CA GLU A 675 -24.10 4.49 30.82
C GLU A 675 -23.86 3.76 29.49
N ALA A 676 -24.62 4.10 28.46
CA ALA A 676 -24.47 3.51 27.13
C ALA A 676 -23.11 3.85 26.49
N SER A 677 -22.64 5.08 26.67
CA SER A 677 -21.33 5.56 26.21
C SER A 677 -20.19 4.89 26.97
N GLU A 678 -20.32 4.69 28.29
CA GLU A 678 -19.38 3.89 29.08
C GLU A 678 -19.29 2.44 28.59
N ALA A 679 -20.42 1.83 28.24
CA ALA A 679 -20.45 0.48 27.66
C ALA A 679 -19.75 0.42 26.29
N GLU A 680 -19.86 1.45 25.45
CA GLU A 680 -19.09 1.57 24.20
C GLU A 680 -17.58 1.77 24.46
N LEU A 681 -17.23 2.64 25.40
CA LEU A 681 -15.85 2.98 25.75
C LEU A 681 -15.10 1.76 26.28
N LYS A 682 -15.72 1.00 27.19
CA LYS A 682 -15.18 -0.28 27.73
C LYS A 682 -14.92 -1.32 26.64
N LYS A 683 -15.71 -1.32 25.55
CA LYS A 683 -15.57 -2.25 24.42
C LYS A 683 -14.51 -1.82 23.40
N SER A 684 -14.10 -0.54 23.35
CA SER A 684 -13.19 -0.04 22.31
C SER A 684 -11.90 0.60 22.86
N ARG A 685 -10.79 -0.15 22.75
CA ARG A 685 -9.42 0.35 22.98
C ARG A 685 -9.05 1.57 22.13
N MET A 686 -9.70 1.77 20.98
CA MET A 686 -9.47 2.95 20.15
C MET A 686 -10.07 4.19 20.80
N LYS A 687 -11.32 4.12 21.29
CA LYS A 687 -12.01 5.23 21.96
C LYS A 687 -11.40 5.56 23.33
N GLN A 688 -10.92 4.55 24.06
CA GLN A 688 -10.13 4.73 25.29
C GLN A 688 -8.90 5.62 25.04
N ARG A 689 -8.12 5.31 24.00
CA ARG A 689 -6.98 6.14 23.59
C ARG A 689 -7.37 7.54 23.13
N SER A 690 -8.58 7.74 22.60
CA SER A 690 -9.09 9.07 22.28
C SER A 690 -9.36 9.87 23.56
N LEU A 691 -9.95 9.24 24.59
CA LEU A 691 -10.13 9.85 25.90
C LEU A 691 -8.79 10.23 26.54
N ASP A 692 -7.79 9.34 26.52
CA ASP A 692 -6.44 9.62 27.06
C ASP A 692 -5.79 10.86 26.41
N ILE A 693 -6.10 11.14 25.14
CA ILE A 693 -5.62 12.32 24.41
C ILE A 693 -6.44 13.56 24.78
N LEU A 694 -7.77 13.46 24.79
CA LEU A 694 -8.67 14.55 25.14
C LEU A 694 -8.49 15.01 26.61
N GLN A 695 -8.14 14.11 27.53
CA GLN A 695 -7.81 14.47 28.92
C GLN A 695 -6.60 15.41 29.01
N LYS A 696 -5.64 15.33 28.08
CA LYS A 696 -4.54 16.31 27.99
C LYS A 696 -5.04 17.67 27.51
N MET A 697 -6.00 17.68 26.60
CA MET A 697 -6.66 18.92 26.11
C MET A 697 -7.58 19.53 27.18
N VAL A 698 -8.08 18.75 28.14
CA VAL A 698 -8.76 19.27 29.34
C VAL A 698 -7.78 19.95 30.30
N ALA A 699 -6.57 19.39 30.48
CA ALA A 699 -5.54 20.05 31.29
C ALA A 699 -5.15 21.44 30.74
N ASN A 700 -5.20 21.62 29.42
CA ASN A 700 -4.99 22.91 28.75
C ASN A 700 -6.11 23.94 29.01
N PHE A 701 -7.28 23.55 29.52
CA PHE A 701 -8.44 24.43 29.66
C PHE A 701 -8.20 25.59 30.65
N SER A 702 -7.37 25.38 31.67
CA SER A 702 -6.96 26.44 32.61
C SER A 702 -6.02 27.49 32.01
N GLU A 703 -5.42 27.23 30.84
CA GLU A 703 -4.55 28.18 30.12
C GLU A 703 -5.33 29.07 29.14
N LEU A 704 -6.65 28.88 29.01
CA LEU A 704 -7.47 29.48 27.94
C LEU A 704 -7.37 31.02 27.90
N GLU A 705 -7.41 31.67 29.06
CA GLU A 705 -7.39 33.14 29.18
C GLU A 705 -5.97 33.73 29.25
N SER A 706 -4.99 32.93 29.67
CA SER A 706 -3.61 33.39 29.95
C SER A 706 -2.61 33.06 28.84
N THR A 707 -2.97 32.19 27.90
CA THR A 707 -2.08 31.81 26.80
C THR A 707 -1.88 32.94 25.79
N SER A 708 -0.75 32.92 25.08
CA SER A 708 -0.53 33.69 23.84
C SER A 708 -0.75 32.84 22.57
N LYS A 709 -0.98 31.54 22.73
CA LYS A 709 -1.19 30.58 21.63
C LYS A 709 -2.52 30.80 20.91
N ARG A 710 -2.61 30.22 19.72
CA ARG A 710 -3.87 30.02 18.98
C ARG A 710 -4.66 28.90 19.62
N ILE A 711 -5.99 29.00 19.62
CA ILE A 711 -6.86 28.13 20.41
C ILE A 711 -7.70 27.24 19.49
N LEU A 712 -7.64 25.93 19.69
CA LEU A 712 -8.52 24.97 19.04
C LEU A 712 -9.51 24.42 20.06
N ARG A 713 -10.73 24.96 20.11
CA ARG A 713 -11.75 24.59 21.10
C ARG A 713 -12.69 23.52 20.55
N PHE A 714 -12.68 22.36 21.19
CA PHE A 714 -13.68 21.31 20.95
C PHE A 714 -14.95 21.59 21.73
N HIS A 715 -16.09 21.60 21.03
CA HIS A 715 -17.43 21.60 21.61
C HIS A 715 -18.09 20.25 21.35
N PHE A 716 -18.56 19.59 22.40
CA PHE A 716 -19.26 18.31 22.32
C PHE A 716 -20.73 18.47 22.72
N LEU A 717 -21.59 17.60 22.18
CA LEU A 717 -23.04 17.68 22.43
C LEU A 717 -23.62 19.05 22.05
N ARG A 718 -23.17 19.63 20.93
CA ARG A 718 -23.66 20.91 20.38
C ARG A 718 -24.15 20.74 18.95
N SER A 719 -25.38 21.19 18.66
CA SER A 719 -25.87 21.29 17.28
C SER A 719 -26.10 22.73 16.88
N PRO A 720 -25.77 23.13 15.64
CA PRO A 720 -26.14 24.44 15.16
C PRO A 720 -27.67 24.53 15.04
N LEU A 721 -28.22 25.64 15.51
CA LEU A 721 -29.66 25.92 15.52
C LEU A 721 -30.03 26.88 14.39
N GLU A 722 -29.27 27.97 14.26
CA GLU A 722 -29.37 28.96 13.18
C GLU A 722 -28.01 29.62 12.95
N VAL A 723 -27.83 30.13 11.72
CA VAL A 723 -26.72 31.02 11.36
C VAL A 723 -27.18 32.46 11.53
N LEU A 724 -26.41 33.22 12.31
CA LEU A 724 -26.63 34.65 12.51
C LEU A 724 -25.99 35.40 11.34
N SER A 725 -26.75 36.30 10.71
CA SER A 725 -26.27 37.09 9.58
C SER A 725 -26.82 38.52 9.60
N THR A 726 -26.03 39.45 9.06
CA THR A 726 -26.38 40.85 8.86
C THR A 726 -26.20 41.18 7.39
N GLN A 727 -27.24 41.71 6.73
CA GLN A 727 -27.23 41.98 5.28
C GLN A 727 -26.82 40.76 4.41
N GLY A 728 -27.13 39.54 4.87
CA GLY A 728 -26.78 38.28 4.19
C GLY A 728 -25.35 37.78 4.43
N ALA A 729 -24.50 38.53 5.14
CA ALA A 729 -23.17 38.10 5.55
C ALA A 729 -23.20 37.45 6.94
N LEU A 730 -22.48 36.34 7.11
CA LEU A 730 -22.29 35.61 8.36
C LEU A 730 -21.68 36.53 9.44
N THR A 731 -22.32 36.59 10.60
CA THR A 731 -21.81 37.29 11.81
C THR A 731 -21.64 36.37 13.02
N GLY A 732 -22.26 35.18 13.00
CA GLY A 732 -22.08 34.19 14.04
C GLY A 732 -22.96 32.96 13.87
N ILE A 733 -22.96 32.10 14.88
CA ILE A 733 -23.79 30.89 14.92
C ILE A 733 -24.40 30.72 16.31
N ARG A 734 -25.68 30.37 16.37
CA ARG A 734 -26.35 29.93 17.61
C ARG A 734 -26.40 28.40 17.63
N MET A 735 -26.04 27.80 18.75
CA MET A 735 -25.95 26.35 18.91
C MET A 735 -26.73 25.89 20.16
N SER A 736 -27.58 24.87 20.01
CA SER A 736 -28.22 24.20 21.14
C SER A 736 -27.29 23.20 21.80
N ARG A 737 -27.43 23.00 23.12
CA ARG A 737 -26.88 21.80 23.78
C ARG A 737 -27.74 20.59 23.44
N ASN A 738 -27.14 19.41 23.46
CA ASN A 738 -27.77 18.14 23.20
C ASN A 738 -27.61 17.19 24.40
N GLN A 739 -28.50 16.21 24.49
CA GLN A 739 -28.34 15.00 25.31
C GLN A 739 -28.20 13.78 24.39
N LEU A 740 -27.47 12.75 24.84
CA LEU A 740 -27.41 11.46 24.17
C LEU A 740 -28.44 10.48 24.75
N SER A 741 -29.21 9.84 23.87
CA SER A 741 -30.20 8.82 24.21
C SER A 741 -30.11 7.60 23.29
N GLY A 742 -30.59 6.45 23.77
CA GLY A 742 -30.62 5.18 23.03
C GLY A 742 -29.48 4.22 23.33
N GLU A 743 -29.50 3.08 22.64
CA GLU A 743 -28.62 1.92 22.90
C GLU A 743 -27.14 2.15 22.55
N PRO A 744 -26.19 1.46 23.21
CA PRO A 744 -24.76 1.50 22.89
C PRO A 744 -24.48 1.26 21.40
N GLY A 745 -23.83 2.22 20.75
CA GLY A 745 -23.49 2.19 19.32
C GLY A 745 -24.62 2.64 18.39
N LYS A 746 -25.82 2.93 18.89
CA LYS A 746 -26.96 3.51 18.15
C LYS A 746 -27.43 4.85 18.72
N GLN A 747 -26.70 5.42 19.67
CA GLN A 747 -27.07 6.65 20.37
C GLN A 747 -27.32 7.82 19.40
N GLN A 748 -28.42 8.52 19.63
CA GLN A 748 -28.82 9.73 18.93
C GLN A 748 -28.63 10.95 19.83
N ALA A 749 -28.54 12.12 19.21
CA ALA A 749 -28.48 13.38 19.93
C ALA A 749 -29.81 14.12 19.75
N THR A 750 -30.43 14.47 20.87
CA THR A 750 -31.66 15.28 20.92
C THR A 750 -31.32 16.62 21.57
N PRO A 751 -31.95 17.75 21.15
CA PRO A 751 -31.78 19.02 21.84
C PRO A 751 -32.11 18.90 23.33
N ALA A 752 -31.31 19.55 24.16
CA ALA A 752 -31.56 19.77 25.57
C ALA A 752 -32.28 21.11 25.78
N ASP A 753 -32.35 21.59 27.01
CA ASP A 753 -32.97 22.88 27.36
C ASP A 753 -32.35 24.06 26.58
N ALA A 754 -33.21 24.90 26.01
CA ALA A 754 -32.86 26.10 25.26
C ALA A 754 -32.15 27.16 26.11
N SER A 755 -32.28 27.11 27.45
CA SER A 755 -31.50 27.94 28.38
C SER A 755 -29.98 27.76 28.24
N GLN A 756 -29.54 26.65 27.65
CA GLN A 756 -28.12 26.31 27.49
C GLN A 756 -27.57 26.58 26.08
N ASN A 757 -28.27 27.39 25.27
CA ASN A 757 -27.79 27.81 23.95
C ASN A 757 -26.48 28.61 24.07
N LEU A 758 -25.58 28.38 23.11
CA LEU A 758 -24.29 29.10 22.99
C LEU A 758 -24.27 29.84 21.66
N GLU A 759 -23.93 31.13 21.71
CA GLU A 759 -23.64 31.93 20.52
C GLU A 759 -22.13 32.13 20.37
N VAL A 760 -21.65 32.01 19.14
CA VAL A 760 -20.25 32.26 18.78
C VAL A 760 -20.23 33.24 17.62
N SER A 761 -19.61 34.41 17.83
CA SER A 761 -19.32 35.37 16.78
C SER A 761 -18.24 34.79 15.86
N CYS A 762 -18.47 34.81 14.55
CA CYS A 762 -17.51 34.35 13.55
C CYS A 762 -17.86 34.89 12.16
N GLY A 763 -16.84 35.17 11.34
CA GLY A 763 -16.99 35.54 9.92
C GLY A 763 -16.80 34.38 8.94
N LEU A 764 -16.46 33.18 9.43
CA LEU A 764 -16.27 31.97 8.63
C LEU A 764 -16.86 30.73 9.35
N LEU A 765 -17.72 29.99 8.63
CA LEU A 765 -18.32 28.73 9.09
C LEU A 765 -18.11 27.64 8.04
N VAL A 766 -17.33 26.61 8.37
CA VAL A 766 -17.04 25.46 7.49
C VAL A 766 -17.90 24.25 7.88
N ARG A 767 -18.73 23.78 6.96
CA ARG A 767 -19.65 22.65 7.15
C ARG A 767 -18.95 21.33 6.78
N SER A 768 -18.45 20.61 7.78
CA SER A 768 -17.75 19.32 7.65
C SER A 768 -18.62 18.13 8.08
N VAL A 769 -19.90 18.13 7.70
CA VAL A 769 -20.90 17.10 8.09
C VAL A 769 -20.99 15.90 7.15
N GLY A 770 -20.14 15.84 6.12
CA GLY A 770 -20.01 14.75 5.15
C GLY A 770 -20.28 15.18 3.71
N PHE A 771 -19.82 14.37 2.76
CA PHE A 771 -20.04 14.58 1.33
C PHE A 771 -21.38 13.99 0.89
N ASP A 772 -21.80 14.35 -0.32
CA ASP A 772 -22.99 13.81 -0.98
C ASP A 772 -22.67 13.39 -2.43
N ILE A 773 -23.46 12.47 -2.97
CA ILE A 773 -23.34 12.04 -4.36
C ILE A 773 -24.36 12.81 -5.19
N LEU A 774 -23.87 13.60 -6.15
CA LEU A 774 -24.74 14.28 -7.10
C LEU A 774 -25.36 13.25 -8.07
N PRO A 775 -26.67 13.34 -8.39
CA PRO A 775 -27.30 12.49 -9.39
C PRO A 775 -26.63 12.63 -10.76
N MET A 776 -26.49 11.52 -11.48
CA MET A 776 -25.96 11.46 -12.84
C MET A 776 -27.00 10.80 -13.75
N ALA A 777 -27.21 11.34 -14.95
CA ALA A 777 -28.13 10.76 -15.92
C ALA A 777 -27.74 9.31 -16.26
N GLY A 778 -28.71 8.40 -16.26
CA GLY A 778 -28.49 6.97 -16.49
C GLY A 778 -27.95 6.17 -15.29
N LEU A 779 -27.70 6.80 -14.13
CA LEU A 779 -27.14 6.14 -12.93
C LEU A 779 -28.15 6.10 -11.76
N PRO A 780 -28.62 4.92 -11.31
CA PRO A 780 -29.52 4.84 -10.16
C PRO A 780 -28.83 5.24 -8.86
N LEU A 781 -29.47 6.06 -8.03
CA LEU A 781 -28.98 6.47 -6.73
C LEU A 781 -29.99 6.09 -5.63
N SER A 782 -29.53 5.39 -4.59
CA SER A 782 -30.35 5.04 -3.42
C SER A 782 -29.51 5.03 -2.15
N SER A 783 -30.03 5.66 -1.08
CA SER A 783 -29.34 5.74 0.22
C SER A 783 -27.92 6.34 0.15
N ASN A 784 -27.71 7.33 -0.74
CA ASN A 784 -26.41 7.97 -0.96
C ASN A 784 -25.30 6.99 -1.37
N ARG A 785 -25.63 6.13 -2.34
CA ARG A 785 -24.75 5.22 -3.10
C ARG A 785 -25.50 4.69 -4.33
N VAL A 786 -24.77 4.10 -5.27
CA VAL A 786 -25.35 3.39 -6.41
C VAL A 786 -25.71 1.95 -6.00
N PRO A 787 -26.95 1.47 -6.26
CA PRO A 787 -27.31 0.06 -6.08
C PRO A 787 -26.41 -0.86 -6.89
N HIS A 788 -25.83 -1.90 -6.26
CA HIS A 788 -24.85 -2.75 -6.91
C HIS A 788 -24.77 -4.16 -6.32
N ARG A 789 -24.24 -5.09 -7.12
CA ARG A 789 -23.78 -6.42 -6.72
C ARG A 789 -22.29 -6.57 -7.00
N ASN A 790 -21.49 -6.56 -5.93
CA ASN A 790 -20.01 -6.61 -5.99
C ASN A 790 -19.41 -5.58 -6.98
N GLY A 791 -19.98 -4.38 -7.04
CA GLY A 791 -19.57 -3.31 -7.94
C GLY A 791 -20.31 -3.26 -9.29
N CYS A 792 -20.97 -4.32 -9.75
CA CYS A 792 -21.83 -4.27 -10.95
C CYS A 792 -23.16 -3.57 -10.62
N VAL A 793 -23.59 -2.59 -11.42
CA VAL A 793 -24.78 -1.76 -11.10
C VAL A 793 -26.07 -2.57 -11.24
N GLU A 794 -26.94 -2.49 -10.24
CA GLU A 794 -28.29 -3.07 -10.28
C GLU A 794 -29.29 -2.01 -10.76
N SER A 795 -29.89 -2.20 -11.94
CA SER A 795 -31.03 -1.40 -12.41
C SER A 795 -32.35 -2.15 -12.25
N ALA A 796 -33.40 -1.43 -11.86
CA ALA A 796 -34.78 -1.94 -11.83
C ALA A 796 -35.42 -1.96 -13.25
N GLY A 797 -34.68 -2.41 -14.25
CA GLY A 797 -35.05 -2.40 -15.66
C GLY A 797 -33.88 -2.82 -16.57
N PRO A 798 -34.12 -3.08 -17.87
CA PRO A 798 -33.08 -3.47 -18.82
C PRO A 798 -32.03 -2.36 -18.98
N GLY A 799 -30.74 -2.72 -19.10
CA GLY A 799 -29.67 -1.77 -19.46
C GLY A 799 -28.46 -1.59 -18.52
N SER A 800 -28.23 -2.42 -17.49
CA SER A 800 -27.01 -2.34 -16.64
C SER A 800 -25.85 -3.26 -17.03
N ALA A 801 -25.94 -3.96 -18.17
CA ALA A 801 -24.84 -4.78 -18.68
C ALA A 801 -23.57 -3.92 -18.90
N GLY A 802 -22.42 -4.38 -18.40
CA GLY A 802 -21.15 -3.68 -18.54
C GLY A 802 -20.97 -2.43 -17.67
N LEU A 803 -21.92 -2.05 -16.80
CA LEU A 803 -21.79 -0.87 -15.94
C LEU A 803 -21.40 -1.23 -14.49
N TYR A 804 -20.34 -0.58 -14.00
CA TYR A 804 -19.75 -0.84 -12.69
C TYR A 804 -19.48 0.46 -11.89
N VAL A 805 -19.36 0.33 -10.57
CA VAL A 805 -19.06 1.42 -9.63
C VAL A 805 -17.97 1.02 -8.65
N SER A 806 -17.20 2.00 -8.17
CA SER A 806 -16.16 1.83 -7.16
C SER A 806 -16.04 3.05 -6.24
N GLY A 807 -15.39 2.88 -5.10
CA GLY A 807 -15.10 3.95 -4.14
C GLY A 807 -16.36 4.46 -3.44
N TRP A 808 -16.45 5.79 -3.29
CA TRP A 808 -17.56 6.42 -2.58
C TRP A 808 -18.90 6.33 -3.32
N LEU A 809 -18.92 6.23 -4.66
CA LEU A 809 -20.15 5.92 -5.42
C LEU A 809 -20.77 4.60 -4.98
N LYS A 810 -19.92 3.59 -4.75
CA LYS A 810 -20.32 2.24 -4.37
C LYS A 810 -20.67 2.12 -2.89
N ARG A 811 -19.81 2.64 -2.01
CA ARG A 811 -19.91 2.44 -0.54
C ARG A 811 -20.58 3.58 0.23
N GLY A 812 -20.85 4.70 -0.43
CA GLY A 812 -21.12 6.00 0.21
C GLY A 812 -19.84 6.68 0.70
N PRO A 813 -19.87 7.99 0.99
CA PRO A 813 -18.68 8.80 1.31
C PRO A 813 -18.15 8.58 2.73
N THR A 814 -17.59 7.40 2.98
CA THR A 814 -16.98 7.05 4.27
C THR A 814 -15.71 6.20 4.13
N GLY A 815 -14.73 6.48 4.99
CA GLY A 815 -13.44 5.79 5.05
C GLY A 815 -12.31 6.49 4.30
N ILE A 816 -11.08 6.22 4.75
CA ILE A 816 -9.81 6.77 4.21
C ILE A 816 -9.45 6.17 2.84
N ILE A 817 -8.46 6.75 2.14
CA ILE A 817 -7.95 6.27 0.83
C ILE A 817 -7.68 4.76 0.84
N GLY A 818 -6.99 4.24 1.86
CA GLY A 818 -6.70 2.81 2.01
C GLY A 818 -7.93 1.90 2.07
N SER A 819 -9.10 2.41 2.44
CA SER A 819 -10.36 1.65 2.42
C SER A 819 -10.95 1.48 1.02
N ASN A 820 -10.61 2.36 0.07
CA ASN A 820 -11.02 2.24 -1.33
C ASN A 820 -10.23 1.16 -2.08
N ILE A 821 -9.02 0.81 -1.64
CA ILE A 821 -8.16 -0.16 -2.34
C ILE A 821 -8.81 -1.56 -2.37
N GLY A 822 -9.34 -2.03 -1.25
CA GLY A 822 -10.02 -3.33 -1.19
C GLY A 822 -11.33 -3.35 -1.97
N ASP A 823 -12.05 -2.22 -1.98
CA ASP A 823 -13.31 -2.03 -2.70
C ASP A 823 -13.12 -2.01 -4.21
N ALA A 824 -12.12 -1.28 -4.71
CA ALA A 824 -11.76 -1.23 -6.11
C ALA A 824 -11.27 -2.59 -6.61
N LYS A 825 -10.56 -3.37 -5.78
CA LYS A 825 -10.15 -4.73 -6.11
C LYS A 825 -11.34 -5.67 -6.29
N GLU A 826 -12.35 -5.60 -5.42
CA GLU A 826 -13.58 -6.38 -5.57
C GLU A 826 -14.33 -6.04 -6.88
N THR A 827 -14.48 -4.74 -7.19
CA THR A 827 -15.10 -4.32 -8.45
C THR A 827 -14.29 -4.78 -9.66
N ALA A 828 -12.95 -4.66 -9.63
CA ALA A 828 -12.08 -5.11 -10.72
C ALA A 828 -12.10 -6.64 -10.92
N GLU A 829 -12.15 -7.43 -9.84
CA GLU A 829 -12.33 -8.89 -9.91
C GLU A 829 -13.68 -9.27 -10.55
N LYS A 830 -14.73 -8.50 -10.26
CA LYS A 830 -16.06 -8.69 -10.85
C LYS A 830 -16.08 -8.31 -12.33
N VAL A 831 -15.48 -7.18 -12.72
CA VAL A 831 -15.31 -6.76 -14.13
C VAL A 831 -14.53 -7.83 -14.91
N TRP A 832 -13.38 -8.26 -14.39
CA TRP A 832 -12.54 -9.28 -15.04
C TRP A 832 -13.31 -10.58 -15.30
N LYS A 833 -14.07 -11.05 -14.29
CA LYS A 833 -14.91 -12.24 -14.43
C LYS A 833 -15.95 -12.05 -15.54
N ASP A 834 -16.68 -10.93 -15.53
CA ASP A 834 -17.77 -10.70 -16.47
C ASP A 834 -17.27 -10.51 -17.92
N LEU A 835 -16.07 -9.96 -18.11
CA LEU A 835 -15.42 -9.88 -19.42
C LEU A 835 -14.93 -11.26 -19.90
N SER A 836 -14.42 -12.11 -18.99
CA SER A 836 -13.99 -13.48 -19.35
C SER A 836 -15.15 -14.42 -19.74
N GLU A 837 -16.38 -14.05 -19.38
CA GLU A 837 -17.61 -14.77 -19.76
C GLU A 837 -18.29 -14.20 -21.03
N GLN A 838 -17.70 -13.17 -21.66
CA GLN A 838 -18.22 -12.53 -22.88
C GLN A 838 -17.48 -12.99 -24.13
N THR A 839 -18.21 -13.02 -25.25
CA THR A 839 -17.62 -13.25 -26.59
C THR A 839 -17.02 -11.94 -27.09
N THR A 840 -15.71 -11.91 -27.31
CA THR A 840 -14.99 -10.70 -27.72
C THR A 840 -15.43 -10.23 -29.11
N LYS A 841 -15.93 -9.01 -29.21
CA LYS A 841 -16.04 -8.28 -30.49
C LYS A 841 -14.67 -7.70 -30.87
N GLU A 842 -14.48 -7.46 -32.16
CA GLU A 842 -13.34 -6.68 -32.64
C GLU A 842 -13.54 -5.19 -32.25
N TRP A 843 -12.53 -4.60 -31.60
CA TRP A 843 -12.60 -3.24 -31.09
C TRP A 843 -12.07 -2.25 -32.13
N SER A 844 -12.86 -1.21 -32.45
CA SER A 844 -12.48 -0.11 -33.32
C SER A 844 -12.39 1.20 -32.55
N GLU A 845 -11.43 2.04 -32.92
CA GLU A 845 -11.18 3.34 -32.30
C GLU A 845 -12.02 4.48 -32.92
N GLU A 846 -12.54 4.30 -34.13
CA GLU A 846 -13.30 5.34 -34.85
C GLU A 846 -14.47 5.93 -34.04
N PRO A 847 -15.29 5.15 -33.31
CA PRO A 847 -16.40 5.72 -32.53
C PRO A 847 -15.93 6.61 -31.37
N LEU A 848 -14.78 6.28 -30.77
CA LEU A 848 -14.15 7.07 -29.72
C LEU A 848 -13.60 8.38 -30.29
N GLN A 849 -12.87 8.32 -31.41
CA GLN A 849 -12.33 9.52 -32.06
C GLN A 849 -13.46 10.44 -32.54
N ALA A 850 -14.50 9.91 -33.20
CA ALA A 850 -15.64 10.71 -33.62
C ALA A 850 -16.34 11.40 -32.43
N MET A 851 -16.51 10.69 -31.31
CA MET A 851 -17.09 11.25 -30.09
C MET A 851 -16.20 12.37 -29.51
N LEU A 852 -14.90 12.15 -29.38
CA LEU A 852 -13.96 13.14 -28.84
C LEU A 852 -13.78 14.35 -29.78
N SER A 853 -13.79 14.16 -31.10
CA SER A 853 -13.72 15.25 -32.08
C SER A 853 -15.02 16.06 -32.18
N SER A 854 -16.17 15.48 -31.81
CA SER A 854 -17.46 16.20 -31.76
C SER A 854 -17.59 17.17 -30.57
N LYS A 855 -16.58 17.20 -29.70
CA LYS A 855 -16.58 17.99 -28.46
C LYS A 855 -15.91 19.36 -28.68
N GLY A 856 -16.50 20.41 -28.10
CA GLY A 856 -16.00 21.79 -28.22
C GLY A 856 -14.81 22.17 -27.32
N SER A 857 -14.42 21.33 -26.36
CA SER A 857 -13.29 21.56 -25.44
C SER A 857 -12.11 20.64 -25.78
N PRO A 858 -10.85 21.10 -25.71
CA PRO A 858 -9.68 20.27 -26.03
C PRO A 858 -9.53 19.11 -25.03
N VAL A 859 -9.11 17.94 -25.51
CA VAL A 859 -8.93 16.74 -24.70
C VAL A 859 -7.46 16.61 -24.31
N VAL A 860 -7.15 16.47 -23.02
CA VAL A 860 -5.77 16.35 -22.53
C VAL A 860 -5.37 14.88 -22.49
N LEU A 861 -4.38 14.49 -23.28
CA LEU A 861 -3.90 13.10 -23.35
C LEU A 861 -2.81 12.80 -22.30
N PHE A 862 -2.52 11.52 -22.06
CA PHE A 862 -1.39 11.12 -21.18
C PHE A 862 -0.01 11.38 -21.81
N GLU A 863 0.06 11.29 -23.14
CA GLU A 863 1.29 11.39 -23.93
C GLU A 863 1.69 12.85 -24.22
N GLU A 864 0.70 13.74 -24.28
CA GLU A 864 0.97 15.15 -24.01
C GLU A 864 1.51 15.25 -22.59
N PRO A 865 2.62 15.97 -22.36
CA PRO A 865 3.23 15.99 -21.06
C PRO A 865 2.31 16.68 -20.05
N TRP A 866 1.55 15.90 -19.25
CA TRP A 866 1.00 16.38 -17.97
C TRP A 866 2.12 16.85 -17.02
N THR A 867 3.39 16.55 -17.36
CA THR A 867 4.58 17.15 -16.77
C THR A 867 4.71 18.66 -17.05
N SER A 868 4.11 19.19 -18.12
CA SER A 868 3.87 20.63 -18.31
C SER A 868 2.78 21.15 -17.36
N CYS A 869 1.76 20.32 -17.08
CA CYS A 869 0.73 20.55 -16.06
C CYS A 869 1.16 20.16 -14.63
N ARG A 870 2.46 19.94 -14.40
CA ARG A 870 2.97 19.68 -13.04
C ARG A 870 2.91 20.97 -12.24
N PRO A 871 2.60 20.85 -10.94
CA PRO A 871 2.75 21.97 -10.04
C PRO A 871 4.21 22.47 -10.07
N ARG A 872 4.41 23.77 -10.32
CA ARG A 872 5.73 24.39 -10.54
C ARG A 872 6.54 24.38 -9.23
N PRO A 873 7.88 24.35 -9.26
CA PRO A 873 8.68 24.61 -8.05
C PRO A 873 8.23 25.93 -7.42
N ALA A 874 7.96 25.92 -6.12
CA ALA A 874 7.70 27.16 -5.40
C ALA A 874 8.99 27.98 -5.37
N GLU A 875 8.97 29.21 -5.86
CA GLU A 875 10.14 30.10 -5.82
C GLU A 875 9.96 31.12 -4.70
N ALA A 876 10.89 31.11 -3.74
CA ALA A 876 11.03 32.16 -2.74
C ALA A 876 12.34 32.91 -3.02
N HIS A 877 12.26 34.22 -3.25
CA HIS A 877 13.42 35.08 -3.51
C HIS A 877 14.36 34.58 -4.64
N GLY A 878 13.80 33.94 -5.68
CA GLY A 878 14.58 33.44 -6.82
C GLY A 878 15.35 32.14 -6.57
N GLN A 879 15.05 31.40 -5.50
CA GLN A 879 15.54 30.03 -5.31
C GLN A 879 14.39 29.00 -5.36
N PRO A 880 14.59 27.85 -6.05
CA PRO A 880 13.57 26.80 -6.13
C PRO A 880 13.50 26.02 -4.81
N LEU A 881 12.34 26.05 -4.17
CA LEU A 881 12.00 25.18 -3.04
C LEU A 881 11.66 23.77 -3.55
N ASN A 882 11.83 22.76 -2.69
CA ASN A 882 11.41 21.38 -2.96
C ASN A 882 9.88 21.17 -2.95
N LEU A 883 9.11 22.26 -2.93
CA LEU A 883 7.65 22.29 -2.87
C LEU A 883 7.09 22.61 -4.25
N ARG A 884 5.88 22.14 -4.55
CA ARG A 884 5.25 22.31 -5.86
C ARG A 884 3.89 22.99 -5.73
N ILE A 885 3.70 24.15 -6.36
CA ILE A 885 2.45 24.92 -6.32
C ILE A 885 1.48 24.43 -7.39
N GLY A 886 0.24 24.09 -7.01
CA GLY A 886 -0.82 23.64 -7.90
C GLY A 886 -1.07 24.57 -9.10
N LEU A 887 -1.41 23.99 -10.26
CA LEU A 887 -2.07 24.77 -11.31
C LEU A 887 -3.49 25.07 -10.88
N ALA A 888 -3.74 26.36 -10.64
CA ALA A 888 -4.92 26.89 -9.96
C ALA A 888 -6.02 27.32 -10.96
N SER A 889 -5.81 27.18 -12.26
CA SER A 889 -6.77 27.50 -13.31
C SER A 889 -6.97 26.33 -14.27
N TRP A 890 -8.05 26.38 -15.05
CA TRP A 890 -8.28 25.54 -16.22
C TRP A 890 -7.28 25.81 -17.33
#